data_AF-A0A1K1P8G1-F1
#
_entry.id   AF-A0A1K1P8G1-F1
#
_cell.length_a   1.000
_cell.length_b   1.000
_cell.length_c   1.000
_cell.angle_alpha   90.00
_cell.angle_beta   90.00
_cell.angle_gamma   90.00
#
_symmetry.space_group_name_H-M   'P 1'
#
loop_
_entity.id
_entity.type
_entity.pdbx_description
1 polymer ?
#
loop_
_entity_poly.entity_id
_entity_poly.type
_entity_poly.pdbx_seq_one_letter_code
_entity_poly.pdbx_strand_id
1 'polypeptide(L)'
;MGYKNPRKGYYGTKDKTTSPSSSNSLIFWTLMILTSIFLFWAPFQRGLFNGNQADFEGPIFSSLLWTCILLFLFSIYLFSQWRIEHQSDLLVVAIWLMPLSYLISMISAASSTFAFSMLCIQIVYVTFFLLAYYISNNKSGLILLKNVIISSAYFIVIFGLMNWLGLKEIAYSIVKWFIYNPGALNYYNHAVYSDENGSRLTSVFQYANTYAGFLIAVLLVAVYSIVTSKKWYAIAIHTAIMVPIIISLLLTLSRGALVVLPVIVILVIPFLNIYKQATYLLHLIISFALTIVILNKITNAGLQLVNGYDASLVLGSWTSLLTIITINIILAVPLQLFVQPRLEKALTKLQQKRLSQVMFPVAVVIVGSIGAVLLLTDTGLTKALPENIRTRIENINFQQHSVLERGTFYKDAIKVFIDHPVIGAGGGAWSALYEKYQNNPYTSRQAHSFYLQYLGETGLVGSLILACILIAIFYIYIRNYLRQTEEQREQRFIFYIVAIALLVHSSLDFNLSYVYLGLLVFLCLGAMVSGDAIEIKTNWFQKVATYKWAFPSAMALIALVMFFTSVQLVNANRSFKETTRLLTNGVTDYNQIIAPLNQALETRPTQPEYVQQKTAILFQVYNQTKDENFYNEAVSLLDKARAKNPYDFGLISQRIQSYLMKEDTQGALDLTTAEINNFPWKVELYQTAIDLNTRLGLQAFDKKDQATQDKYWTQAIQLYSKFDARQQTLANLPKEQAQGNAFAVTPQMSMSLGQIHFLQGKYDQAEAMLRFGLNDNLGDAFTRQLTRWYLAALQKQGKNDQSLYDKLIASDANEKNEIQQLLNVKP
;
A
#
# COMPACT_ATOMS: atom_id res chain seq x y z
N MET A 1 48.81 -63.84 35.88
CA MET A 1 47.84 -64.48 34.96
C MET A 1 46.49 -63.80 35.15
N GLY A 2 45.81 -63.14 34.22
CA GLY A 2 46.07 -62.77 32.84
C GLY A 2 44.99 -61.74 32.46
N TYR A 3 45.39 -60.67 31.77
CA TYR A 3 44.53 -59.65 31.18
C TYR A 3 43.63 -60.25 30.08
N LYS A 4 42.36 -59.82 29.98
CA LYS A 4 41.57 -59.91 28.73
C LYS A 4 40.73 -58.65 28.46
N ASN A 5 41.27 -57.86 27.54
CA ASN A 5 40.73 -56.88 26.60
C ASN A 5 39.21 -56.59 26.52
N PRO A 6 38.83 -55.30 26.36
CA PRO A 6 37.54 -54.90 25.79
C PRO A 6 37.59 -54.95 24.25
N ARG A 7 36.65 -55.67 23.62
CA ARG A 7 36.51 -55.69 22.16
C ARG A 7 35.81 -54.42 21.68
N LYS A 8 36.56 -53.58 20.94
CA LYS A 8 36.04 -52.58 20.01
C LYS A 8 35.25 -53.27 18.90
N GLY A 9 33.98 -52.92 18.74
CA GLY A 9 33.19 -53.18 17.54
C GLY A 9 33.03 -51.89 16.75
N TYR A 10 33.97 -51.62 15.83
CA TYR A 10 33.80 -50.63 14.77
C TYR A 10 32.85 -51.24 13.73
N TYR A 11 31.56 -50.90 13.79
CA TYR A 11 30.72 -51.00 12.61
C TYR A 11 30.90 -49.72 11.81
N GLY A 12 31.68 -49.81 10.73
CA GLY A 12 31.75 -48.78 9.71
C GLY A 12 30.35 -48.58 9.13
N THR A 13 29.71 -47.47 9.50
CA THR A 13 28.62 -46.91 8.71
C THR A 13 29.21 -46.60 7.35
N LYS A 14 28.83 -47.39 6.34
CA LYS A 14 29.00 -47.04 4.94
C LYS A 14 28.55 -45.58 4.78
N ASP A 15 29.49 -44.71 4.42
CA ASP A 15 29.19 -43.38 3.95
C ASP A 15 28.09 -43.51 2.90
N LYS A 16 26.88 -43.07 3.24
CA LYS A 16 25.84 -42.79 2.25
C LYS A 16 26.49 -41.77 1.33
N THR A 17 26.80 -42.23 0.11
CA THR A 17 27.24 -41.43 -1.03
C THR A 17 26.65 -40.03 -0.93
N THR A 18 27.50 -39.08 -0.53
CA THR A 18 27.19 -37.67 -0.50
C THR A 18 26.74 -37.30 -1.90
N SER A 19 25.46 -36.93 -2.04
CA SER A 19 24.99 -36.34 -3.28
C SER A 19 25.91 -35.16 -3.62
N PRO A 20 26.34 -34.99 -4.89
CA PRO A 20 27.29 -33.96 -5.27
C PRO A 20 26.78 -32.60 -4.76
N SER A 21 27.66 -31.83 -4.13
CA SER A 21 27.26 -30.59 -3.44
C SER A 21 26.49 -29.69 -4.39
N SER A 22 25.26 -29.34 -4.02
CA SER A 22 24.34 -28.55 -4.85
C SER A 22 24.88 -27.15 -5.22
N SER A 23 25.90 -26.66 -4.51
CA SER A 23 26.64 -25.43 -4.80
C SER A 23 27.53 -25.47 -6.04
N ASN A 24 27.80 -26.66 -6.61
CA ASN A 24 28.61 -26.77 -7.82
C ASN A 24 27.76 -26.63 -9.10
N SER A 25 26.45 -26.48 -8.98
CA SER A 25 25.56 -26.29 -10.11
C SER A 25 25.65 -24.86 -10.65
N LEU A 26 25.88 -24.71 -11.96
CA LEU A 26 25.81 -23.42 -12.65
C LEU A 26 24.44 -22.75 -12.43
N ILE A 27 23.35 -23.54 -12.49
CA ILE A 27 21.98 -23.07 -12.32
C ILE A 27 21.78 -22.45 -10.93
N PHE A 28 22.35 -23.05 -9.88
CA PHE A 28 22.29 -22.49 -8.53
C PHE A 28 22.88 -21.07 -8.48
N TRP A 29 24.07 -20.88 -9.04
CA TRP A 29 24.72 -19.57 -9.07
C TRP A 29 23.98 -18.57 -9.96
N THR A 30 23.42 -19.02 -11.08
CA THR A 30 22.55 -18.17 -11.92
C THR A 30 21.33 -17.69 -11.15
N LEU A 31 20.63 -18.58 -10.45
CA LEU A 31 19.48 -18.21 -9.59
C LEU A 31 19.89 -17.23 -8.49
N MET A 32 21.04 -17.44 -7.86
CA MET A 32 21.57 -16.52 -6.84
C MET A 32 21.86 -15.13 -7.39
N ILE A 33 22.54 -15.04 -8.54
CA ILE A 33 22.90 -13.77 -9.17
C ILE A 33 21.63 -13.02 -9.59
N LEU A 34 20.69 -13.69 -10.25
CA LEU A 34 19.44 -13.06 -10.67
C LEU A 34 18.59 -12.60 -9.48
N THR A 35 18.49 -13.41 -8.43
CA THR A 35 17.81 -13.01 -7.17
C THR A 35 18.49 -11.79 -6.55
N SER A 36 19.82 -11.73 -6.58
CA SER A 36 20.57 -10.60 -6.04
C SER A 36 20.32 -9.32 -6.83
N ILE A 37 20.41 -9.37 -8.17
CA ILE A 37 20.12 -8.24 -9.04
C ILE A 37 18.68 -7.75 -8.80
N PHE A 38 17.73 -8.68 -8.69
CA PHE A 38 16.34 -8.36 -8.45
C PHE A 38 16.13 -7.60 -7.14
N LEU A 39 16.79 -7.99 -6.04
CA LEU A 39 16.69 -7.30 -4.75
C LEU A 39 17.25 -5.87 -4.76
N PHE A 40 18.20 -5.56 -5.64
CA PHE A 40 18.68 -4.19 -5.85
C PHE A 40 17.81 -3.39 -6.82
N TRP A 41 17.22 -4.04 -7.82
CA TRP A 41 16.43 -3.38 -8.86
C TRP A 41 14.98 -3.08 -8.43
N ALA A 42 14.29 -4.08 -7.86
CA ALA A 42 12.87 -4.00 -7.52
C ALA A 42 12.46 -2.83 -6.59
N PRO A 43 13.25 -2.44 -5.57
CA PRO A 43 12.89 -1.30 -4.71
C PRO A 43 12.73 0.01 -5.49
N PHE A 44 13.54 0.25 -6.53
CA PHE A 44 13.52 1.49 -7.29
C PHE A 44 12.37 1.60 -8.29
N GLN A 45 11.63 0.51 -8.48
CA GLN A 45 10.39 0.42 -9.23
C GLN A 45 9.19 0.89 -8.37
N ARG A 46 9.36 2.00 -7.63
CA ARG A 46 8.42 2.55 -6.62
C ARG A 46 8.03 1.52 -5.56
N GLY A 47 8.99 0.72 -5.09
CA GLY A 47 8.77 -0.40 -4.17
C GLY A 47 7.81 -1.47 -4.68
N LEU A 48 7.53 -1.49 -5.99
CA LEU A 48 6.48 -2.30 -6.62
C LEU A 48 5.12 -2.12 -5.93
N PHE A 49 4.74 -0.88 -5.65
CA PHE A 49 3.48 -0.55 -5.02
C PHE A 49 2.28 -0.99 -5.88
N ASN A 50 1.39 -1.80 -5.31
CA ASN A 50 0.09 -2.12 -5.90
C ASN A 50 -0.97 -1.09 -5.50
N GLY A 51 -1.04 0.00 -6.26
CA GLY A 51 -2.05 1.05 -6.10
C GLY A 51 -3.40 0.76 -6.74
N ASN A 52 -3.58 -0.41 -7.38
CA ASN A 52 -4.78 -0.74 -8.18
C ASN A 52 -5.10 0.35 -9.23
N GLN A 53 -4.05 0.79 -9.93
CA GLN A 53 -4.10 1.77 -11.03
C GLN A 53 -3.13 1.36 -12.14
N ALA A 54 -3.44 1.71 -13.39
CA ALA A 54 -2.64 1.39 -14.57
C ALA A 54 -1.19 1.88 -14.45
N ASP A 55 -0.96 3.02 -13.80
CA ASP A 55 0.38 3.58 -13.64
C ASP A 55 1.36 2.66 -12.90
N PHE A 56 0.84 1.84 -11.99
CA PHE A 56 1.61 0.89 -11.19
C PHE A 56 1.72 -0.52 -11.80
N GLU A 57 0.92 -0.82 -12.84
CA GLU A 57 0.88 -2.16 -13.46
C GLU A 57 2.19 -2.53 -14.15
N GLY A 58 2.79 -1.57 -14.88
CA GLY A 58 4.04 -1.81 -15.62
C GLY A 58 5.18 -2.39 -14.78
N PRO A 59 5.57 -1.75 -13.66
CA PRO A 59 6.53 -2.28 -12.70
C PRO A 59 6.21 -3.69 -12.19
N ILE A 60 4.95 -3.93 -11.83
CA ILE A 60 4.49 -5.21 -11.25
C ILE A 60 4.58 -6.33 -12.31
N PHE A 61 4.05 -6.11 -13.51
CA PHE A 61 4.09 -7.13 -14.56
C PHE A 61 5.50 -7.36 -15.13
N SER A 62 6.34 -6.32 -15.16
CA SER A 62 7.76 -6.48 -15.48
C SER A 62 8.45 -7.35 -14.43
N SER A 63 8.13 -7.17 -13.16
CA SER A 63 8.66 -8.00 -12.06
C SER A 63 8.14 -9.43 -12.10
N LEU A 64 6.88 -9.64 -12.51
CA LEU A 64 6.30 -10.96 -12.76
C LEU A 64 7.05 -11.67 -13.91
N LEU A 65 7.41 -10.97 -14.98
CA LEU A 65 8.19 -11.54 -16.08
C LEU A 65 9.54 -12.09 -15.60
N TRP A 66 10.29 -11.29 -14.83
CA TRP A 66 11.54 -11.74 -14.18
C TRP A 66 11.31 -12.94 -13.25
N THR A 67 10.21 -12.90 -12.48
CA THR A 67 9.81 -13.99 -11.59
C THR A 67 9.53 -15.28 -12.37
N CYS A 68 8.87 -15.20 -13.52
CA CYS A 68 8.59 -16.39 -14.35
C CYS A 68 9.87 -17.02 -14.90
N ILE A 69 10.86 -16.20 -15.31
CA ILE A 69 12.19 -16.68 -15.72
C ILE A 69 12.88 -17.40 -14.54
N LEU A 70 12.88 -16.78 -13.35
CA LEU A 70 13.42 -17.38 -12.14
C LEU A 70 12.73 -18.69 -11.79
N LEU A 71 11.39 -18.73 -11.83
CA LEU A 71 10.58 -19.90 -11.53
C LEU A 71 10.82 -21.03 -12.54
N PHE A 72 11.00 -20.72 -13.82
CA PHE A 72 11.32 -21.69 -14.85
C PHE A 72 12.71 -22.30 -14.63
N LEU A 73 13.74 -21.47 -14.44
CA LEU A 73 15.10 -21.95 -14.12
C LEU A 73 15.13 -22.76 -12.83
N PHE A 74 14.35 -22.34 -11.84
CA PHE A 74 14.20 -23.04 -10.58
C PHE A 74 13.49 -24.39 -10.75
N SER A 75 12.48 -24.48 -11.62
CA SER A 75 11.82 -25.75 -11.93
C SER A 75 12.81 -26.76 -12.55
N ILE A 76 13.71 -26.31 -13.43
CA ILE A 76 14.79 -27.12 -14.01
C ILE A 76 15.72 -27.65 -12.91
N TYR A 77 16.11 -26.78 -11.98
CA TYR A 77 16.91 -27.17 -10.82
C TYR A 77 16.20 -28.24 -9.97
N LEU A 78 14.88 -28.11 -9.78
CA LEU A 78 14.10 -29.08 -9.01
C LEU A 78 14.00 -30.46 -9.66
N PHE A 79 14.08 -30.62 -10.99
CA PHE A 79 14.10 -31.96 -11.59
C PHE A 79 15.23 -32.85 -11.05
N SER A 80 16.35 -32.24 -10.60
CA SER A 80 17.48 -32.97 -10.02
C SER A 80 17.47 -33.04 -8.50
N GLN A 81 16.77 -32.11 -7.83
CA GLN A 81 16.87 -31.89 -6.37
C GLN A 81 15.55 -32.12 -5.63
N TRP A 82 14.43 -32.29 -6.32
CA TRP A 82 13.10 -32.45 -5.71
C TRP A 82 13.00 -33.74 -4.92
N ARG A 83 12.76 -33.60 -3.61
CA ARG A 83 12.53 -34.69 -2.66
C ARG A 83 11.63 -34.18 -1.53
N ILE A 84 10.86 -35.09 -0.94
CA ILE A 84 10.08 -34.86 0.26
C ILE A 84 10.66 -35.76 1.33
N GLU A 85 11.57 -35.21 2.13
CA GLU A 85 12.28 -35.94 3.19
C GLU A 85 11.97 -35.33 4.56
N HIS A 86 11.82 -34.01 4.65
CA HIS A 86 11.64 -33.27 5.90
C HIS A 86 10.26 -32.61 6.02
N GLN A 87 9.82 -32.30 7.25
CA GLN A 87 8.53 -31.66 7.48
C GLN A 87 8.41 -30.29 6.77
N SER A 88 9.52 -29.55 6.66
CA SER A 88 9.57 -28.30 5.91
C SER A 88 9.29 -28.46 4.40
N ASP A 89 9.53 -29.64 3.82
CA ASP A 89 9.21 -29.90 2.40
C ASP A 89 7.70 -29.89 2.14
N LEU A 90 6.87 -30.14 3.16
CA LEU A 90 5.41 -30.00 3.03
C LEU A 90 5.00 -28.52 2.81
N LEU A 91 5.77 -27.58 3.36
CA LEU A 91 5.51 -26.15 3.15
C LEU A 91 5.81 -25.71 1.72
N VAL A 92 6.74 -26.38 1.02
CA VAL A 92 7.01 -26.12 -0.40
C VAL A 92 5.78 -26.41 -1.27
N VAL A 93 4.96 -27.38 -0.89
CA VAL A 93 3.68 -27.67 -1.57
C VAL A 93 2.57 -26.77 -1.01
N ALA A 94 2.45 -26.66 0.31
CA ALA A 94 1.36 -25.92 0.95
C ALA A 94 1.35 -24.41 0.62
N ILE A 95 2.51 -23.81 0.33
CA ILE A 95 2.61 -22.38 -0.01
C ILE A 95 1.79 -22.03 -1.28
N TRP A 96 1.58 -23.00 -2.19
CA TRP A 96 0.74 -22.84 -3.38
C TRP A 96 -0.76 -22.70 -3.08
N LEU A 97 -1.19 -23.01 -1.84
CA LEU A 97 -2.56 -22.74 -1.41
C LEU A 97 -2.87 -21.24 -1.37
N MET A 98 -1.85 -20.37 -1.24
CA MET A 98 -2.06 -18.92 -1.27
C MET A 98 -2.54 -18.42 -2.65
N PRO A 99 -1.80 -18.61 -3.77
CA PRO A 99 -2.32 -18.20 -5.08
C PRO A 99 -3.61 -18.97 -5.44
N LEU A 100 -3.77 -20.21 -4.99
CA LEU A 100 -5.03 -20.94 -5.18
C LEU A 100 -6.21 -20.27 -4.47
N SER A 101 -6.03 -19.76 -3.25
CA SER A 101 -7.08 -19.02 -2.54
C SER A 101 -7.49 -17.74 -3.28
N TYR A 102 -6.52 -17.03 -3.88
CA TYR A 102 -6.82 -15.88 -4.73
C TYR A 102 -7.52 -16.29 -6.02
N LEU A 103 -7.10 -17.39 -6.66
CA LEU A 103 -7.78 -17.93 -7.83
C LEU A 103 -9.25 -18.28 -7.54
N ILE A 104 -9.53 -18.88 -6.37
CA ILE A 104 -10.89 -19.18 -5.92
C ILE A 104 -11.68 -17.89 -5.67
N SER A 105 -11.07 -16.90 -5.01
CA SER A 105 -11.70 -15.60 -4.73
C SER A 105 -12.09 -14.82 -5.99
N MET A 106 -11.51 -15.14 -7.15
CA MET A 106 -11.88 -14.50 -8.43
C MET A 106 -13.34 -14.75 -8.82
N ILE A 107 -13.97 -15.81 -8.29
CA ILE A 107 -15.38 -16.16 -8.57
C ILE A 107 -16.32 -15.05 -8.08
N SER A 108 -16.01 -14.43 -6.93
CA SER A 108 -16.80 -13.39 -6.28
C SER A 108 -16.12 -12.00 -6.38
N ALA A 109 -15.22 -11.82 -7.34
CA ALA A 109 -14.41 -10.62 -7.44
C ALA A 109 -15.23 -9.35 -7.70
N ALA A 110 -15.04 -8.33 -6.85
CA ALA A 110 -15.59 -6.99 -7.05
C ALA A 110 -14.93 -6.23 -8.23
N SER A 111 -13.70 -6.60 -8.57
CA SER A 111 -13.03 -6.23 -9.82
C SER A 111 -12.21 -7.43 -10.31
N SER A 112 -12.55 -7.96 -11.49
CA SER A 112 -11.76 -9.05 -12.07
C SER A 112 -10.33 -8.60 -12.43
N THR A 113 -10.16 -7.31 -12.76
CA THR A 113 -8.88 -6.70 -13.11
C THR A 113 -7.93 -6.72 -11.91
N PHE A 114 -8.39 -6.25 -10.74
CA PHE A 114 -7.57 -6.25 -9.53
C PHE A 114 -7.34 -7.66 -8.99
N ALA A 115 -8.35 -8.53 -9.05
CA ALA A 115 -8.23 -9.90 -8.56
C ALA A 115 -7.16 -10.70 -9.34
N PHE A 116 -7.12 -10.51 -10.66
CA PHE A 116 -6.09 -11.12 -11.50
C PHE A 116 -4.68 -10.57 -11.20
N SER A 117 -4.55 -9.25 -11.01
CA SER A 117 -3.27 -8.63 -10.61
C SER A 117 -2.76 -9.20 -9.28
N MET A 118 -3.65 -9.44 -8.31
CA MET A 118 -3.27 -10.05 -7.03
C MET A 118 -2.87 -11.53 -7.17
N LEU A 119 -3.53 -12.30 -8.03
CA LEU A 119 -3.10 -13.67 -8.34
C LEU A 119 -1.65 -13.69 -8.85
N CYS A 120 -1.32 -12.80 -9.77
CA CYS A 120 0.05 -12.60 -10.28
C CYS A 120 1.03 -12.27 -9.14
N ILE A 121 0.67 -11.37 -8.23
CA ILE A 121 1.50 -11.01 -7.07
C ILE A 121 1.74 -12.21 -6.15
N GLN A 122 0.73 -13.05 -5.90
CA GLN A 122 0.90 -14.25 -5.07
C GLN A 122 1.88 -15.26 -5.70
N ILE A 123 1.93 -15.36 -7.03
CA ILE A 123 2.92 -16.20 -7.73
C ILE A 123 4.34 -15.67 -7.50
N VAL A 124 4.53 -14.34 -7.45
CA VAL A 124 5.81 -13.72 -7.06
C VAL A 124 6.20 -14.15 -5.64
N TYR A 125 5.28 -14.02 -4.68
CA TYR A 125 5.55 -14.39 -3.29
C TYR A 125 5.95 -15.86 -3.12
N VAL A 126 5.19 -16.78 -3.74
CA VAL A 126 5.50 -18.21 -3.73
C VAL A 126 6.88 -18.48 -4.34
N THR A 127 7.19 -17.87 -5.49
CA THR A 127 8.48 -18.06 -6.16
C THR A 127 9.65 -17.68 -5.25
N PHE A 128 9.59 -16.53 -4.59
CA PHE A 128 10.66 -16.07 -3.71
C PHE A 128 10.77 -16.87 -2.39
N PHE A 129 9.65 -17.37 -1.86
CA PHE A 129 9.67 -18.34 -0.77
C PHE A 129 10.43 -19.61 -1.18
N LEU A 130 10.11 -20.18 -2.34
CA LEU A 130 10.71 -21.41 -2.84
C LEU A 130 12.20 -21.23 -3.16
N LEU A 131 12.58 -20.14 -3.85
CA LEU A 131 13.97 -19.81 -4.13
C LEU A 131 14.78 -19.76 -2.83
N ALA A 132 14.30 -19.01 -1.83
CA ALA A 132 14.99 -18.86 -0.57
C ALA A 132 15.14 -20.18 0.19
N TYR A 133 14.11 -21.04 0.19
CA TYR A 133 14.13 -22.34 0.82
C TYR A 133 15.28 -23.22 0.29
N TYR A 134 15.41 -23.33 -1.03
CA TYR A 134 16.45 -24.17 -1.63
C TYR A 134 17.84 -23.53 -1.62
N ILE A 135 17.92 -22.22 -1.85
CA ILE A 135 19.19 -21.47 -1.78
C ILE A 135 19.82 -21.61 -0.38
N SER A 136 18.99 -21.51 0.64
CA SER A 136 19.41 -21.49 2.04
C SER A 136 19.70 -22.87 2.64
N ASN A 137 19.41 -23.96 1.92
CA ASN A 137 19.86 -25.30 2.28
C ASN A 137 21.38 -25.45 2.14
N ASN A 138 22.04 -24.61 1.34
CA ASN A 138 23.49 -24.55 1.24
C ASN A 138 24.05 -23.43 2.14
N LYS A 139 25.14 -23.70 2.88
CA LYS A 139 25.79 -22.70 3.75
C LYS A 139 26.24 -21.44 2.98
N SER A 140 26.81 -21.62 1.78
CA SER A 140 27.24 -20.49 0.95
C SER A 140 26.06 -19.67 0.44
N GLY A 141 24.98 -20.34 0.03
CA GLY A 141 23.74 -19.69 -0.41
C GLY A 141 23.08 -18.88 0.71
N LEU A 142 22.98 -19.47 1.91
CA LEU A 142 22.45 -18.81 3.11
C LEU A 142 23.25 -17.54 3.46
N ILE A 143 24.58 -17.62 3.48
CA ILE A 143 25.45 -16.47 3.81
C ILE A 143 25.34 -15.38 2.74
N LEU A 144 25.34 -15.75 1.46
CA LEU A 144 25.22 -14.80 0.36
C LEU A 144 23.85 -14.11 0.39
N LEU A 145 22.77 -14.87 0.54
CA LEU A 145 21.41 -14.32 0.61
C LEU A 145 21.25 -13.34 1.78
N LYS A 146 21.76 -13.69 2.97
CA LYS A 146 21.84 -12.78 4.12
C LYS A 146 22.55 -11.48 3.76
N ASN A 147 23.74 -11.56 3.16
CA ASN A 147 24.55 -10.38 2.85
C ASN A 147 23.89 -9.50 1.79
N VAL A 148 23.22 -10.09 0.80
CA VAL A 148 22.47 -9.38 -0.26
C VAL A 148 21.28 -8.62 0.32
N ILE A 149 20.51 -9.23 1.23
CA ILE A 149 19.40 -8.55 1.91
C ILE A 149 19.92 -7.36 2.73
N ILE A 150 21.01 -7.57 3.49
CA ILE A 150 21.58 -6.50 4.32
C ILE A 150 22.13 -5.36 3.46
N SER A 151 22.89 -5.67 2.40
CA SER A 151 23.51 -4.65 1.55
C SER A 151 22.49 -3.87 0.73
N SER A 152 21.49 -4.53 0.14
CA SER A 152 20.38 -3.87 -0.55
C SER A 152 19.60 -2.95 0.41
N ALA A 153 19.39 -3.39 1.65
CA ALA A 153 18.72 -2.58 2.64
C ALA A 153 19.52 -1.34 3.04
N TYR A 154 20.82 -1.47 3.26
CA TYR A 154 21.68 -0.32 3.58
C TYR A 154 21.75 0.67 2.40
N PHE A 155 21.73 0.15 1.17
CA PHE A 155 21.67 0.98 -0.03
C PHE A 155 20.41 1.85 -0.07
N ILE A 156 19.23 1.30 0.25
CA ILE A 156 17.96 2.05 0.34
C ILE A 156 18.02 3.16 1.40
N VAL A 157 18.68 2.90 2.54
CA VAL A 157 18.83 3.88 3.63
C VAL A 157 19.74 5.03 3.20
N ILE A 158 20.90 4.71 2.63
CA ILE A 158 21.85 5.71 2.12
C ILE A 158 21.19 6.54 1.02
N PHE A 159 20.48 5.90 0.10
CA PHE A 159 19.73 6.58 -0.96
C PHE A 159 18.71 7.58 -0.40
N GLY A 160 17.95 7.20 0.63
CA GLY A 160 17.01 8.10 1.30
C GLY A 160 17.71 9.33 1.87
N LEU A 161 18.81 9.15 2.61
CA LEU A 161 19.55 10.27 3.19
C LEU A 161 20.23 11.16 2.15
N MET A 162 20.68 10.60 1.03
CA MET A 162 21.18 11.41 -0.09
C MET A 162 20.10 12.35 -0.63
N ASN A 163 18.86 11.89 -0.72
CA ASN A 163 17.75 12.75 -1.15
C ASN A 163 17.38 13.81 -0.09
N TRP A 164 17.49 13.48 1.20
CA TRP A 164 17.23 14.44 2.30
C TRP A 164 18.32 15.51 2.42
N LEU A 165 19.58 15.14 2.28
CA LEU A 165 20.75 16.01 2.49
C LEU A 165 21.31 16.60 1.20
N GLY A 166 20.44 16.89 0.23
CA GLY A 166 20.75 17.71 -0.95
C GLY A 166 21.64 17.05 -2.01
N LEU A 167 21.74 15.71 -2.04
CA LEU A 167 22.47 14.94 -3.07
C LEU A 167 21.50 14.15 -3.99
N LYS A 168 20.28 14.65 -4.22
CA LYS A 168 19.22 13.95 -4.95
C LYS A 168 19.58 13.64 -6.41
N GLU A 169 20.29 14.54 -7.10
CA GLU A 169 20.72 14.37 -8.49
C GLU A 169 21.83 13.31 -8.62
N ILE A 170 22.76 13.26 -7.65
CA ILE A 170 23.80 12.24 -7.58
C ILE A 170 23.16 10.88 -7.28
N ALA A 171 22.28 10.84 -6.27
CA ALA A 171 21.55 9.62 -5.90
C ALA A 171 20.78 9.06 -7.10
N TYR A 172 20.09 9.93 -7.84
CA TYR A 172 19.40 9.58 -9.07
C TYR A 172 20.35 9.05 -10.14
N SER A 173 21.49 9.71 -10.38
CA SER A 173 22.46 9.29 -11.40
C SER A 173 22.99 7.87 -11.17
N ILE A 174 23.11 7.44 -9.91
CA ILE A 174 23.53 6.08 -9.54
C ILE A 174 22.45 5.05 -9.90
N VAL A 175 21.17 5.39 -9.72
CA VAL A 175 20.06 4.41 -9.82
C VAL A 175 19.16 4.61 -11.04
N LYS A 176 19.41 5.61 -11.90
CA LYS A 176 18.53 5.96 -13.04
C LYS A 176 18.20 4.77 -13.95
N TRP A 177 19.12 3.84 -14.10
CA TRP A 177 18.97 2.61 -14.89
C TRP A 177 17.97 1.61 -14.27
N PHE A 178 17.64 1.78 -12.99
CA PHE A 178 16.65 0.99 -12.25
C PHE A 178 15.31 1.69 -12.10
N ILE A 179 15.15 2.93 -12.56
CA ILE A 179 13.91 3.70 -12.37
C ILE A 179 12.95 3.41 -13.52
N TYR A 180 11.71 3.08 -13.17
CA TYR A 180 10.65 2.93 -14.16
C TYR A 180 10.13 4.29 -14.63
N ASN A 181 10.18 4.50 -15.94
CA ASN A 181 9.72 5.73 -16.61
C ASN A 181 10.26 7.00 -15.91
N PRO A 182 11.58 7.27 -15.99
CA PRO A 182 12.22 8.38 -15.26
C PRO A 182 11.66 9.78 -15.60
N GLY A 183 10.87 9.91 -16.68
CA GLY A 183 10.33 11.18 -17.12
C GLY A 183 11.45 12.18 -17.47
N ALA A 184 11.13 13.47 -17.41
CA ALA A 184 12.09 14.56 -17.63
C ALA A 184 12.88 14.96 -16.36
N LEU A 185 12.61 14.32 -15.21
CA LEU A 185 13.23 14.68 -13.95
C LEU A 185 14.67 14.16 -13.88
N ASN A 186 15.56 14.95 -13.28
CA ASN A 186 16.94 14.58 -12.96
C ASN A 186 17.11 14.12 -11.50
N TYR A 187 16.00 13.84 -10.80
CA TYR A 187 15.96 13.34 -9.43
C TYR A 187 14.85 12.29 -9.25
N TYR A 188 14.93 11.50 -8.17
CA TYR A 188 13.90 10.49 -7.86
C TYR A 188 12.68 11.14 -7.22
N ASN A 189 11.54 11.08 -7.90
CA ASN A 189 10.32 11.71 -7.42
C ASN A 189 9.85 11.07 -6.09
N HIS A 190 9.41 11.90 -5.16
CA HIS A 190 8.88 11.51 -3.84
C HIS A 190 9.81 10.62 -2.99
N ALA A 191 11.14 10.72 -3.15
CA ALA A 191 12.08 10.20 -2.14
C ALA A 191 11.97 10.96 -0.81
N VAL A 192 11.52 12.21 -0.89
CA VAL A 192 10.98 13.03 0.20
C VAL A 192 9.57 13.45 -0.23
N TYR A 193 8.59 13.25 0.63
CA TYR A 193 7.18 13.57 0.35
C TYR A 193 6.65 14.54 1.39
N SER A 194 5.94 15.57 0.95
CA SER A 194 5.35 16.56 1.85
C SER A 194 3.84 16.37 1.91
N ASP A 195 3.32 16.18 3.12
CA ASP A 195 1.89 16.11 3.42
C ASP A 195 1.51 17.18 4.46
N GLU A 196 0.29 17.13 5.01
CA GLU A 196 -0.20 18.05 6.05
C GLU A 196 0.69 18.06 7.32
N ASN A 197 1.49 17.03 7.55
CA ASN A 197 2.46 16.93 8.65
C ASN A 197 3.85 17.51 8.29
N GLY A 198 4.02 18.07 7.09
CA GLY A 198 5.28 18.59 6.56
C GLY A 198 6.07 17.58 5.72
N SER A 199 7.32 17.93 5.40
CA SER A 199 8.21 17.08 4.59
C SER A 199 8.72 15.87 5.38
N ARG A 200 8.50 14.69 4.83
CA ARG A 200 8.81 13.38 5.43
C ARG A 200 9.73 12.59 4.53
N LEU A 201 10.65 11.85 5.13
CA LEU A 201 11.52 10.95 4.39
C LEU A 201 10.79 9.63 4.06
N THR A 202 10.75 9.28 2.78
CA THR A 202 10.02 8.12 2.25
C THR A 202 10.91 7.17 1.45
N SER A 203 12.08 7.63 1.00
CA SER A 203 13.02 6.87 0.17
C SER A 203 12.31 6.24 -1.04
N VAL A 204 12.72 5.04 -1.45
CA VAL A 204 12.20 4.33 -2.63
C VAL A 204 10.71 3.96 -2.54
N PHE A 205 10.12 4.00 -1.34
CA PHE A 205 8.73 3.59 -1.12
C PHE A 205 7.71 4.69 -1.36
N GLN A 206 8.15 5.97 -1.40
CA GLN A 206 7.25 7.12 -1.60
C GLN A 206 6.12 7.24 -0.55
N TYR A 207 6.17 6.44 0.52
CA TYR A 207 5.24 6.45 1.64
C TYR A 207 6.00 6.21 2.94
N ALA A 208 5.87 7.15 3.86
CA ALA A 208 6.75 7.24 5.04
C ALA A 208 6.54 6.08 6.02
N ASN A 209 5.30 5.62 6.21
CA ASN A 209 5.03 4.56 7.19
C ASN A 209 5.56 3.20 6.72
N THR A 210 5.46 2.90 5.43
CA THR A 210 6.10 1.71 4.83
C THR A 210 7.62 1.76 5.02
N TYR A 211 8.24 2.91 4.74
CA TYR A 211 9.68 3.06 4.93
C TYR A 211 10.07 2.90 6.41
N ALA A 212 9.26 3.40 7.35
CA ALA A 212 9.48 3.23 8.78
C ALA A 212 9.43 1.75 9.22
N GLY A 213 8.43 0.99 8.76
CA GLY A 213 8.35 -0.46 9.01
C GLY A 213 9.57 -1.22 8.48
N PHE A 214 10.03 -0.85 7.28
CA PHE A 214 11.27 -1.37 6.71
C PHE A 214 12.49 -1.02 7.58
N LEU A 215 12.63 0.24 8.00
CA LEU A 215 13.74 0.71 8.83
C LEU A 215 13.81 0.02 10.19
N ILE A 216 12.69 -0.34 10.80
CA ILE A 216 12.68 -1.15 12.03
C ILE A 216 13.37 -2.50 11.77
N ALA A 217 13.01 -3.18 10.68
CA ALA A 217 13.62 -4.45 10.30
C ALA A 217 15.14 -4.29 10.11
N VAL A 218 15.56 -3.28 9.37
CA VAL A 218 16.98 -3.01 9.06
C VAL A 218 17.77 -2.63 10.32
N LEU A 219 17.18 -1.82 11.21
CA LEU A 219 17.78 -1.43 12.48
C LEU A 219 18.11 -2.67 13.32
N LEU A 220 17.10 -3.53 13.52
CA LEU A 220 17.22 -4.72 14.36
C LEU A 220 18.19 -5.74 13.77
N VAL A 221 18.27 -5.85 12.44
CA VAL A 221 19.27 -6.67 11.73
C VAL A 221 20.68 -6.10 11.89
N ALA A 222 20.85 -4.77 11.82
CA ALA A 222 22.15 -4.11 11.98
C ALA A 222 22.72 -4.34 13.39
N VAL A 223 21.93 -4.09 14.44
CA VAL A 223 22.39 -4.32 15.82
C VAL A 223 22.56 -5.81 16.12
N TYR A 224 21.73 -6.69 15.54
CA TYR A 224 21.95 -8.12 15.63
C TYR A 224 23.31 -8.52 15.02
N SER A 225 23.62 -8.00 13.83
CA SER A 225 24.89 -8.27 13.14
C SER A 225 26.10 -7.74 13.91
N ILE A 226 25.94 -6.66 14.68
CA ILE A 226 26.96 -6.16 15.62
C ILE A 226 27.21 -7.17 16.74
N VAL A 227 26.16 -7.59 17.47
CA VAL A 227 26.31 -8.40 18.69
C VAL A 227 26.75 -9.84 18.43
N THR A 228 26.62 -10.33 17.20
CA THR A 228 27.11 -11.65 16.77
C THR A 228 28.47 -11.60 16.07
N SER A 229 28.99 -10.41 15.77
CA SER A 229 30.27 -10.25 15.07
C SER A 229 31.45 -10.24 16.04
N LYS A 230 32.53 -10.92 15.64
CA LYS A 230 33.83 -10.91 16.36
C LYS A 230 34.90 -10.06 15.66
N LYS A 231 34.61 -9.59 14.44
CA LYS A 231 35.57 -8.85 13.61
C LYS A 231 35.28 -7.35 13.70
N TRP A 232 36.30 -6.56 14.05
CA TRP A 232 36.16 -5.11 14.26
C TRP A 232 35.56 -4.39 13.04
N TYR A 233 35.95 -4.78 11.81
CA TYR A 233 35.45 -4.14 10.60
C TYR A 233 33.97 -4.45 10.31
N ALA A 234 33.52 -5.66 10.63
CA ALA A 234 32.10 -6.02 10.50
C ALA A 234 31.26 -5.23 11.51
N ILE A 235 31.75 -5.14 12.75
CA ILE A 235 31.13 -4.32 13.81
C ILE A 235 31.07 -2.85 13.36
N ALA A 236 32.17 -2.31 12.84
CA ALA A 236 32.25 -0.92 12.37
C ALA A 236 31.26 -0.64 11.24
N ILE A 237 31.17 -1.49 10.21
CA ILE A 237 30.24 -1.32 9.08
C ILE A 237 28.78 -1.30 9.56
N HIS A 238 28.38 -2.26 10.38
CA HIS A 238 27.01 -2.32 10.89
C HIS A 238 26.70 -1.18 11.87
N THR A 239 27.69 -0.74 12.66
CA THR A 239 27.55 0.45 13.54
C THR A 239 27.42 1.74 12.73
N ALA A 240 28.17 1.85 11.63
CA ALA A 240 28.18 3.05 10.81
C ALA A 240 26.80 3.40 10.27
N ILE A 241 26.01 2.38 9.91
CA ILE A 241 24.67 2.57 9.35
C ILE A 241 23.59 2.77 10.42
N MET A 242 23.83 2.45 11.70
CA MET A 242 22.83 2.59 12.77
C MET A 242 22.30 4.01 12.89
N VAL A 243 23.20 5.01 12.87
CA VAL A 243 22.84 6.43 12.96
C VAL A 243 22.00 6.85 11.72
N PRO A 244 22.43 6.58 10.48
CA PRO A 244 21.61 6.73 9.28
C PRO A 244 20.20 6.12 9.35
N ILE A 245 20.07 4.90 9.87
CA ILE A 245 18.78 4.21 10.00
C ILE A 245 17.89 4.93 11.01
N ILE A 246 18.41 5.28 12.18
CA ILE A 246 17.65 5.95 13.25
C ILE A 246 17.22 7.35 12.81
N ILE A 247 18.12 8.13 12.19
CA ILE A 247 17.78 9.43 11.60
C ILE A 247 16.65 9.24 10.60
N SER A 248 16.78 8.30 9.67
CA SER A 248 15.75 8.05 8.66
C SER A 248 14.41 7.68 9.29
N LEU A 249 14.42 6.85 10.35
CA LEU A 249 13.22 6.43 11.06
C LEU A 249 12.51 7.62 11.69
N LEU A 250 13.25 8.52 12.33
CA LEU A 250 12.69 9.73 12.94
C LEU A 250 12.20 10.73 11.88
N LEU A 251 12.88 10.85 10.74
CA LEU A 251 12.47 11.70 9.61
C LEU A 251 11.24 11.17 8.86
N THR A 252 10.83 9.91 9.06
CA THR A 252 9.56 9.41 8.53
C THR A 252 8.35 10.01 9.25
N LEU A 253 8.53 10.54 10.48
CA LEU A 253 7.44 10.98 11.37
C LEU A 253 6.35 9.90 11.60
N SER A 254 6.69 8.62 11.45
CA SER A 254 5.74 7.51 11.66
C SER A 254 5.59 7.17 13.16
N ARG A 255 4.53 7.69 13.78
CA ARG A 255 4.21 7.44 15.20
C ARG A 255 3.91 5.95 15.45
N GLY A 256 3.20 5.30 14.53
CA GLY A 256 2.93 3.86 14.59
C GLY A 256 4.21 3.02 14.64
N ALA A 257 5.24 3.39 13.86
CA ALA A 257 6.53 2.70 13.89
C ALA A 257 7.25 2.84 15.24
N LEU A 258 7.20 4.01 15.88
CA LEU A 258 7.79 4.22 17.21
C LEU A 258 7.12 3.37 18.29
N VAL A 259 5.79 3.20 18.21
CA VAL A 259 5.03 2.33 19.13
C VAL A 259 5.30 0.85 18.87
N VAL A 260 5.43 0.46 17.60
CA VAL A 260 5.62 -0.95 17.20
C VAL A 260 7.07 -1.42 17.43
N LEU A 261 8.07 -0.53 17.38
CA LEU A 261 9.47 -0.89 17.57
C LEU A 261 9.74 -1.63 18.90
N PRO A 262 9.32 -1.14 20.09
CA PRO A 262 9.43 -1.89 21.34
C PRO A 262 8.78 -3.27 21.30
N VAL A 263 7.61 -3.39 20.67
CA VAL A 263 6.90 -4.68 20.53
C VAL A 263 7.74 -5.68 19.74
N ILE A 264 8.32 -5.26 18.60
CA ILE A 264 9.19 -6.13 17.80
C ILE A 264 10.47 -6.48 18.57
N VAL A 265 11.04 -5.53 19.31
CA VAL A 265 12.21 -5.78 20.17
C VAL A 265 11.91 -6.89 21.19
N ILE A 266 10.72 -6.91 21.81
CA ILE A 266 10.29 -7.99 22.72
C ILE A 266 10.15 -9.33 22.00
N LEU A 267 9.74 -9.34 20.73
CA LEU A 267 9.63 -10.57 19.95
C LEU A 267 10.99 -11.10 19.46
N VAL A 268 12.04 -10.27 19.49
CA VAL A 268 13.39 -10.60 19.00
C VAL A 268 14.35 -10.95 20.15
N ILE A 269 14.44 -10.10 21.18
CA ILE A 269 15.47 -10.22 22.21
C ILE A 269 15.44 -11.55 23.00
N PRO A 270 14.28 -12.17 23.33
CA PRO A 270 14.25 -13.43 24.10
C PRO A 270 14.97 -14.60 23.45
N PHE A 271 15.20 -14.55 22.14
CA PHE A 271 15.99 -15.56 21.44
C PHE A 271 17.49 -15.40 21.70
N LEU A 272 17.96 -14.22 22.11
CA LEU A 272 19.38 -13.96 22.37
C LEU A 272 19.78 -14.36 23.79
N ASN A 273 21.04 -14.75 23.96
CA ASN A 273 21.63 -14.93 25.29
C ASN A 273 21.64 -13.60 26.07
N ILE A 274 21.46 -13.64 27.40
CA ILE A 274 21.27 -12.43 28.23
C ILE A 274 22.38 -11.38 28.07
N TYR A 275 23.64 -11.80 27.93
CA TYR A 275 24.75 -10.87 27.67
C TYR A 275 24.62 -10.19 26.30
N LYS A 276 24.12 -10.91 25.28
CA LYS A 276 23.79 -10.33 23.97
C LYS A 276 22.59 -9.40 24.08
N GLN A 277 21.57 -9.75 24.85
CA GLN A 277 20.41 -8.89 25.09
C GLN A 277 20.84 -7.54 25.65
N ALA A 278 21.69 -7.56 26.68
CA ALA A 278 22.24 -6.35 27.29
C ALA A 278 23.10 -5.54 26.30
N THR A 279 24.03 -6.16 25.57
CA THR A 279 24.83 -5.42 24.57
C THR A 279 24.00 -4.91 23.40
N TYR A 280 22.96 -5.64 22.99
CA TYR A 280 22.03 -5.24 21.94
C TYR A 280 21.30 -3.95 22.31
N LEU A 281 20.78 -3.89 23.54
CA LEU A 281 20.14 -2.69 24.08
C LEU A 281 21.14 -1.54 24.27
N LEU A 282 22.36 -1.80 24.72
CA LEU A 282 23.39 -0.76 24.86
C LEU A 282 23.75 -0.13 23.51
N HIS A 283 23.94 -0.94 22.46
CA HIS A 283 24.21 -0.43 21.11
C HIS A 283 23.05 0.42 20.57
N LEU A 284 21.80 0.00 20.82
CA LEU A 284 20.62 0.80 20.49
C LEU A 284 20.62 2.13 21.26
N ILE A 285 20.76 2.09 22.59
CA ILE A 285 20.73 3.29 23.45
C ILE A 285 21.83 4.28 23.03
N ILE A 286 23.06 3.82 22.84
CA ILE A 286 24.19 4.68 22.42
C ILE A 286 23.90 5.30 21.04
N SER A 287 23.46 4.49 20.07
CA SER A 287 23.17 4.98 18.71
C SER A 287 22.00 5.98 18.69
N PHE A 288 20.95 5.75 19.47
CA PHE A 288 19.81 6.67 19.62
C PHE A 288 20.24 7.97 20.30
N ALA A 289 20.99 7.88 21.41
CA ALA A 289 21.48 9.07 22.13
C ALA A 289 22.34 9.96 21.23
N LEU A 290 23.30 9.36 20.50
CA LEU A 290 24.13 10.07 19.53
C LEU A 290 23.32 10.66 18.37
N THR A 291 22.29 9.96 17.91
CA THR A 291 21.39 10.46 16.86
C THR A 291 20.62 11.70 17.33
N ILE A 292 20.10 11.68 18.55
CA ILE A 292 19.36 12.82 19.13
C ILE A 292 20.22 14.09 19.19
N VAL A 293 21.52 13.97 19.47
CA VAL A 293 22.45 15.12 19.50
C VAL A 293 22.48 15.88 18.17
N ILE A 294 22.39 15.19 17.02
CA ILE A 294 22.43 15.83 15.69
C ILE A 294 21.08 15.93 14.98
N LEU A 295 20.02 15.31 15.51
CA LEU A 295 18.73 15.19 14.83
C LEU A 295 18.18 16.55 14.39
N ASN A 296 18.15 17.55 15.26
CA ASN A 296 17.61 18.87 14.93
C ASN A 296 18.41 19.55 13.82
N LYS A 297 19.74 19.46 13.87
CA LYS A 297 20.62 20.01 12.82
C LYS A 297 20.32 19.35 11.47
N ILE A 298 20.24 18.02 11.44
CA ILE A 298 19.97 17.24 10.21
C ILE A 298 18.54 17.44 9.68
N THR A 299 17.55 17.55 10.57
CA THR A 299 16.17 17.81 10.19
C THR A 299 16.05 19.18 9.56
N ASN A 300 16.55 20.23 10.22
CA ASN A 300 16.46 21.59 9.73
C ASN A 300 17.25 21.78 8.42
N ALA A 301 18.43 21.17 8.32
CA ALA A 301 19.21 21.19 7.10
C ALA A 301 18.45 20.55 5.93
N GLY A 302 17.85 19.37 6.14
CA GLY A 302 17.08 18.73 5.07
C GLY A 302 15.81 19.49 4.68
N LEU A 303 15.09 20.08 5.64
CA LEU A 303 13.93 20.94 5.33
C LEU A 303 14.31 22.14 4.45
N GLN A 304 15.50 22.72 4.66
CA GLN A 304 16.01 23.78 3.79
C GLN A 304 16.45 23.23 2.42
N LEU A 305 17.19 22.11 2.41
CA LEU A 305 17.72 21.49 1.19
C LEU A 305 16.66 20.91 0.26
N VAL A 306 15.49 20.53 0.80
CA VAL A 306 14.33 20.12 0.01
C VAL A 306 13.77 21.30 -0.81
N ASN A 307 13.79 22.51 -0.24
CA ASN A 307 13.26 23.71 -0.87
C ASN A 307 14.29 24.45 -1.73
N GLY A 308 15.58 24.27 -1.50
CA GLY A 308 16.65 24.89 -2.29
C GLY A 308 18.03 24.31 -1.99
N TYR A 309 18.85 24.14 -3.02
CA TYR A 309 20.20 23.61 -2.87
C TYR A 309 21.16 24.64 -2.25
N ASP A 310 21.87 24.25 -1.20
CA ASP A 310 22.96 25.03 -0.59
C ASP A 310 24.17 24.12 -0.35
N ALA A 311 25.26 24.37 -1.08
CA ALA A 311 26.48 23.55 -1.02
C ALA A 311 27.14 23.54 0.37
N SER A 312 27.10 24.66 1.09
CA SER A 312 27.71 24.80 2.41
C SER A 312 26.92 23.99 3.45
N LEU A 313 25.60 24.02 3.35
CA LEU A 313 24.69 23.27 4.21
C LEU A 313 24.77 21.78 3.94
N VAL A 314 24.88 21.37 2.66
CA VAL A 314 25.15 19.97 2.27
C VAL A 314 26.45 19.49 2.94
N LEU A 315 27.57 20.18 2.72
CA LEU A 315 28.86 19.79 3.28
C LEU A 315 28.82 19.76 4.82
N GLY A 316 28.25 20.79 5.45
CA GLY A 316 28.10 20.88 6.91
C GLY A 316 27.24 19.78 7.51
N SER A 317 26.21 19.32 6.78
CA SER A 317 25.33 18.23 7.23
C SER A 317 26.01 16.86 7.13
N TRP A 318 26.68 16.58 6.00
CA TRP A 318 27.41 15.33 5.80
C TRP A 318 28.59 15.19 6.75
N THR A 319 29.37 16.25 6.96
CA THR A 319 30.48 16.26 7.93
C THR A 319 30.00 16.00 9.35
N SER A 320 28.89 16.61 9.76
CA SER A 320 28.28 16.36 11.08
C SER A 320 27.80 14.91 11.21
N LEU A 321 27.14 14.37 10.18
CA LEU A 321 26.67 12.99 10.15
C LEU A 321 27.84 12.00 10.26
N LEU A 322 28.88 12.18 9.44
CA LEU A 322 30.09 11.34 9.45
C LEU A 322 30.85 11.42 10.78
N THR A 323 30.87 12.59 11.43
CA THR A 323 31.48 12.76 12.75
C THR A 323 30.78 11.91 13.81
N ILE A 324 29.44 11.98 13.88
CA ILE A 324 28.66 11.17 14.83
C ILE A 324 28.75 9.68 14.52
N ILE A 325 28.75 9.30 13.23
CA ILE A 325 29.00 7.91 12.81
C ILE A 325 30.35 7.43 13.34
N THR A 326 31.40 8.24 13.20
CA THR A 326 32.75 7.91 13.67
C THR A 326 32.79 7.74 15.20
N ILE A 327 32.16 8.65 15.94
CA ILE A 327 32.03 8.54 17.41
C ILE A 327 31.28 7.26 17.79
N ASN A 328 30.19 6.92 17.10
CA ASN A 328 29.43 5.71 17.37
C ASN A 328 30.30 4.45 17.17
N ILE A 329 31.09 4.39 16.09
CA ILE A 329 32.03 3.30 15.83
C ILE A 329 33.08 3.20 16.94
N ILE A 330 33.66 4.34 17.36
CA ILE A 330 34.67 4.40 18.42
C ILE A 330 34.12 3.88 19.75
N LEU A 331 32.83 4.06 20.05
CA LEU A 331 32.20 3.53 21.26
C LEU A 331 31.77 2.06 21.11
N ALA A 332 31.19 1.69 19.96
CA ALA A 332 30.60 0.38 19.74
C ALA A 332 31.65 -0.73 19.55
N VAL A 333 32.75 -0.46 18.85
CA VAL A 333 33.79 -1.48 18.59
C VAL A 333 34.43 -1.96 19.91
N PRO A 334 34.89 -1.09 20.82
CA PRO A 334 35.40 -1.52 22.12
C PRO A 334 34.33 -2.17 23.02
N LEU A 335 33.10 -1.64 23.01
CA LEU A 335 31.96 -2.25 23.73
C LEU A 335 31.78 -3.71 23.30
N GLN A 336 31.83 -3.98 22.00
CA GLN A 336 31.63 -5.31 21.47
C GLN A 336 32.84 -6.23 21.67
N LEU A 337 34.08 -5.74 21.46
CA LEU A 337 35.28 -6.56 21.55
C LEU A 337 35.79 -6.79 22.97
N PHE A 338 35.55 -5.85 23.90
CA PHE A 338 36.13 -5.89 25.24
C PHE A 338 35.11 -5.95 26.37
N VAL A 339 33.93 -5.34 26.23
CA VAL A 339 32.91 -5.31 27.29
C VAL A 339 31.99 -6.53 27.18
N GLN A 340 31.54 -6.92 25.97
CA GLN A 340 30.69 -8.10 25.79
C GLN A 340 31.30 -9.38 26.39
N PRO A 341 32.59 -9.73 26.16
CA PRO A 341 33.17 -10.93 26.74
C PRO A 341 33.26 -10.90 28.27
N ARG A 342 33.40 -9.71 28.87
CA ARG A 342 33.36 -9.53 30.33
C ARG A 342 31.94 -9.74 30.86
N LEU A 343 30.95 -9.22 30.14
CA LEU A 343 29.54 -9.38 30.47
C LEU A 343 29.08 -10.84 30.35
N GLU A 344 29.56 -11.56 29.34
CA GLU A 344 29.34 -12.99 29.16
C GLU A 344 29.81 -13.78 30.40
N LYS A 345 31.03 -13.49 30.89
CA LYS A 345 31.58 -14.10 32.11
C LYS A 345 30.79 -13.71 33.37
N ALA A 346 30.35 -12.46 33.48
CA ALA A 346 29.60 -11.97 34.64
C ALA A 346 28.18 -12.57 34.72
N LEU A 347 27.53 -12.77 33.57
CA LEU A 347 26.14 -13.23 33.49
C LEU A 347 25.98 -14.74 33.29
N THR A 348 27.07 -15.51 33.23
CA THR A 348 27.01 -16.97 33.00
C THR A 348 26.10 -17.69 33.99
N LYS A 349 26.15 -17.33 35.29
CA LYS A 349 25.28 -17.93 36.33
C LYS A 349 23.80 -17.61 36.14
N LEU A 350 23.49 -16.37 35.71
CA LEU A 350 22.12 -15.93 35.48
C LEU A 350 21.55 -16.58 34.21
N GLN A 351 22.38 -16.75 33.18
CA GLN A 351 22.03 -17.37 31.90
C GLN A 351 21.59 -18.84 32.03
N GLN A 352 22.07 -19.56 33.06
CA GLN A 352 21.64 -20.94 33.31
C GLN A 352 20.17 -21.05 33.76
N LYS A 353 19.55 -19.96 34.20
CA LYS A 353 18.13 -19.95 34.59
C LYS A 353 17.26 -19.78 33.35
N ARG A 354 16.42 -20.77 33.04
CA ARG A 354 15.54 -20.77 31.85
C ARG A 354 14.65 -19.52 31.72
N LEU A 355 14.23 -18.92 32.83
CA LEU A 355 13.38 -17.71 32.83
C LEU A 355 14.15 -16.42 32.53
N SER A 356 15.49 -16.40 32.66
CA SER A 356 16.27 -15.16 32.56
C SER A 356 16.22 -14.53 31.16
N GLN A 357 16.08 -15.36 30.12
CA GLN A 357 16.00 -14.92 28.73
C GLN A 357 14.71 -14.15 28.43
N VAL A 358 13.64 -14.38 29.20
CA VAL A 358 12.33 -13.72 29.02
C VAL A 358 12.11 -12.61 30.04
N MET A 359 12.58 -12.78 31.28
CA MET A 359 12.39 -11.78 32.33
C MET A 359 13.19 -10.49 32.08
N PHE A 360 14.40 -10.58 31.53
CA PHE A 360 15.23 -9.39 31.30
C PHE A 360 14.62 -8.44 30.25
N PRO A 361 14.18 -8.91 29.06
CA PRO A 361 13.51 -8.05 28.08
C PRO A 361 12.20 -7.47 28.60
N VAL A 362 11.41 -8.29 29.31
CA VAL A 362 10.16 -7.83 29.93
C VAL A 362 10.44 -6.73 30.96
N ALA A 363 11.46 -6.88 31.82
CA ALA A 363 11.84 -5.86 32.78
C ALA A 363 12.31 -4.56 32.10
N VAL A 364 13.12 -4.66 31.06
CA VAL A 364 13.58 -3.49 30.28
C VAL A 364 12.40 -2.77 29.64
N VAL A 365 11.43 -3.50 29.08
CA VAL A 365 10.23 -2.89 28.50
C VAL A 365 9.34 -2.30 29.57
N ILE A 366 9.10 -2.96 30.70
CA ILE A 366 8.32 -2.38 31.78
C ILE A 366 8.95 -1.05 32.22
N VAL A 367 10.27 -1.02 32.44
CA VAL A 367 11.00 0.20 32.79
C VAL A 367 10.93 1.24 31.67
N GLY A 368 11.10 0.85 30.41
CA GLY A 368 11.04 1.73 29.24
C GLY A 368 9.65 2.29 28.97
N SER A 369 8.60 1.49 29.15
CA SER A 369 7.19 1.87 29.05
C SER A 369 6.79 2.79 30.19
N ILE A 370 7.24 2.52 31.42
CA ILE A 370 7.09 3.45 32.54
C ILE A 370 7.78 4.77 32.22
N GLY A 371 9.03 4.72 31.73
CA GLY A 371 9.76 5.92 31.30
C GLY A 371 9.04 6.70 30.19
N ALA A 372 8.51 6.02 29.17
CA ALA A 372 7.74 6.63 28.09
C ALA A 372 6.42 7.24 28.60
N VAL A 373 5.68 6.54 29.47
CA VAL A 373 4.44 7.08 30.07
C VAL A 373 4.75 8.29 30.92
N LEU A 374 5.80 8.25 31.76
CA LEU A 374 6.22 9.41 32.57
C LEU A 374 6.64 10.60 31.68
N LEU A 375 7.26 10.35 30.52
CA LEU A 375 7.65 11.38 29.56
C LEU A 375 6.49 11.90 28.69
N LEU A 376 5.45 11.10 28.47
CA LEU A 376 4.28 11.46 27.65
C LEU A 376 3.12 12.03 28.46
N THR A 377 3.20 11.95 29.80
CA THR A 377 2.24 12.55 30.73
C THR A 377 2.86 13.76 31.42
N ASP A 378 2.05 14.74 31.84
CA ASP A 378 2.52 16.00 32.45
C ASP A 378 2.98 15.80 33.91
N THR A 379 3.99 14.95 34.10
CA THR A 379 4.60 14.64 35.40
C THR A 379 5.76 15.56 35.74
N GLY A 380 6.07 16.53 34.87
CA GLY A 380 7.22 17.43 35.00
C GLY A 380 8.56 16.84 34.55
N LEU A 381 8.66 15.53 34.27
CA LEU A 381 9.89 14.88 33.79
C LEU A 381 10.38 15.44 32.44
N THR A 382 9.46 15.87 31.58
CA THR A 382 9.77 16.49 30.28
C THR A 382 10.53 17.81 30.41
N LYS A 383 10.39 18.52 31.53
CA LYS A 383 11.07 19.80 31.81
C LYS A 383 12.55 19.62 32.18
N ALA A 384 12.95 18.42 32.59
CA ALA A 384 14.35 18.07 32.84
C ALA A 384 15.11 17.70 31.55
N LEU A 385 14.41 17.56 30.43
CA LEU A 385 15.02 17.27 29.14
C LEU A 385 15.53 18.56 28.47
N PRO A 386 16.65 18.49 27.75
CA PRO A 386 17.05 19.54 26.82
C PRO A 386 15.91 19.95 25.87
N GLU A 387 15.81 21.25 25.59
CA GLU A 387 14.67 21.85 24.84
C GLU A 387 14.44 21.20 23.48
N ASN A 388 15.51 20.77 22.81
CA ASN A 388 15.51 20.03 21.56
C ASN A 388 14.84 18.64 21.65
N ILE A 389 14.85 17.99 22.81
CA ILE A 389 14.22 16.69 23.05
C ILE A 389 12.77 16.90 23.51
N ARG A 390 12.55 17.86 24.41
CA ARG A 390 11.24 18.21 24.96
C ARG A 390 10.23 18.56 23.86
N THR A 391 10.58 19.51 23.00
CA THR A 391 9.75 19.94 21.86
C THR A 391 9.40 18.77 20.92
N ARG A 392 10.26 17.75 20.81
CA ARG A 392 9.98 16.57 19.97
C ARG A 392 9.00 15.61 20.62
N ILE A 393 9.08 15.42 21.93
CA ILE A 393 8.17 14.54 22.69
C ILE A 393 6.78 15.19 22.82
N GLU A 394 6.71 16.48 23.14
CA GLU A 394 5.45 17.21 23.30
C GLU A 394 4.64 17.30 21.99
N ASN A 395 5.31 17.26 20.83
CA ASN A 395 4.66 17.23 19.51
C ASN A 395 4.14 15.84 19.10
N ILE A 396 4.36 14.78 19.89
CA ILE A 396 3.79 13.45 19.65
C ILE A 396 2.36 13.42 20.22
N ASN A 397 1.38 13.80 19.40
CA ASN A 397 -0.04 13.69 19.75
C ASN A 397 -0.66 12.41 19.17
N PHE A 398 -1.16 11.50 20.02
CA PHE A 398 -1.80 10.24 19.61
C PHE A 398 -3.29 10.39 19.23
N GLN A 399 -3.88 11.57 19.41
CA GLN A 399 -5.25 11.91 18.98
C GLN A 399 -5.30 12.50 17.56
N GLN A 400 -4.25 12.30 16.75
CA GLN A 400 -4.15 12.83 15.39
C GLN A 400 -5.04 12.09 14.38
N HIS A 401 -5.44 12.82 13.33
CA HIS A 401 -6.26 12.39 12.18
C HIS A 401 -5.98 10.94 11.73
N SER A 402 -4.71 10.61 11.45
CA SER A 402 -4.34 9.32 10.88
C SER A 402 -4.66 8.08 11.73
N VAL A 403 -4.76 8.19 13.06
CA VAL A 403 -5.08 7.05 13.95
C VAL A 403 -6.59 6.80 13.96
N LEU A 404 -7.38 7.86 14.03
CA LEU A 404 -8.85 7.79 14.01
C LEU A 404 -9.38 7.28 12.67
N GLU A 405 -8.76 7.73 11.57
CA GLU A 405 -9.09 7.28 10.21
C GLU A 405 -8.84 5.77 10.02
N ARG A 406 -7.72 5.24 10.53
CA ARG A 406 -7.47 3.79 10.47
C ARG A 406 -8.54 2.98 11.20
N GLY A 407 -8.96 3.44 12.37
CA GLY A 407 -10.06 2.82 13.12
C GLY A 407 -11.37 2.80 12.31
N THR A 408 -11.64 3.86 11.56
CA THR A 408 -12.75 3.95 10.60
C THR A 408 -12.59 2.93 9.47
N PHE A 409 -11.42 2.89 8.81
CA PHE A 409 -11.15 1.94 7.72
C PHE A 409 -11.28 0.49 8.18
N TYR A 410 -10.88 0.17 9.41
CA TYR A 410 -10.99 -1.19 9.95
C TYR A 410 -12.43 -1.61 10.13
N LYS A 411 -13.28 -0.72 10.66
CA LYS A 411 -14.72 -0.98 10.77
C LYS A 411 -15.36 -1.21 9.40
N ASP A 412 -14.97 -0.41 8.42
CA ASP A 412 -15.51 -0.52 7.07
C ASP A 412 -14.97 -1.76 6.33
N ALA A 413 -13.72 -2.17 6.59
CA ALA A 413 -13.15 -3.40 6.04
C ALA A 413 -13.84 -4.66 6.60
N ILE A 414 -14.27 -4.61 7.88
CA ILE A 414 -15.08 -5.67 8.47
C ILE A 414 -16.44 -5.80 7.77
N LYS A 415 -17.07 -4.69 7.35
CA LYS A 415 -18.32 -4.75 6.57
C LYS A 415 -18.13 -5.49 5.25
N VAL A 416 -17.01 -5.25 4.55
CA VAL A 416 -16.64 -6.00 3.33
C VAL A 416 -16.57 -7.51 3.61
N PHE A 417 -15.93 -7.90 4.71
CA PHE A 417 -15.85 -9.31 5.11
C PHE A 417 -17.22 -9.90 5.45
N ILE A 418 -18.09 -9.17 6.15
CA ILE A 418 -19.44 -9.64 6.53
C ILE A 418 -20.28 -9.96 5.27
N ASP A 419 -20.16 -9.14 4.23
CA ASP A 419 -20.89 -9.35 2.96
C ASP A 419 -20.24 -10.45 2.09
N HIS A 420 -18.96 -10.77 2.31
CA HIS A 420 -18.19 -11.76 1.54
C HIS A 420 -17.36 -12.73 2.41
N PRO A 421 -17.98 -13.51 3.33
CA PRO A 421 -17.24 -14.14 4.43
C PRO A 421 -16.45 -15.39 4.05
N VAL A 422 -16.86 -16.15 3.03
CA VAL A 422 -16.29 -17.48 2.76
C VAL A 422 -15.00 -17.37 1.94
N ILE A 423 -15.11 -16.87 0.70
CA ILE A 423 -14.02 -16.78 -0.28
C ILE A 423 -13.60 -15.34 -0.59
N GLY A 424 -14.17 -14.35 0.10
CA GLY A 424 -13.85 -12.93 -0.08
C GLY A 424 -14.49 -12.31 -1.33
N ALA A 425 -14.14 -11.04 -1.57
CA ALA A 425 -14.58 -10.28 -2.74
C ALA A 425 -13.49 -10.13 -3.82
N GLY A 426 -12.52 -11.06 -3.83
CA GLY A 426 -11.40 -11.08 -4.78
C GLY A 426 -10.24 -10.15 -4.39
N GLY A 427 -9.06 -10.40 -4.93
CA GLY A 427 -7.90 -9.53 -4.72
C GLY A 427 -8.16 -8.06 -5.12
N GLY A 428 -7.72 -7.11 -4.30
CA GLY A 428 -8.05 -5.68 -4.48
C GLY A 428 -9.49 -5.31 -4.09
N ALA A 429 -10.23 -6.20 -3.42
CA ALA A 429 -11.60 -5.97 -2.94
C ALA A 429 -11.76 -4.62 -2.24
N TRP A 430 -10.87 -4.28 -1.31
CA TRP A 430 -10.93 -3.00 -0.58
C TRP A 430 -10.91 -1.81 -1.53
N SER A 431 -9.98 -1.78 -2.48
CA SER A 431 -9.86 -0.67 -3.43
C SER A 431 -11.08 -0.54 -4.34
N ALA A 432 -11.77 -1.64 -4.65
CA ALA A 432 -12.98 -1.64 -5.46
C ALA A 432 -14.23 -1.28 -4.65
N LEU A 433 -14.28 -1.62 -3.36
CA LEU A 433 -15.50 -1.58 -2.56
C LEU A 433 -15.55 -0.49 -1.50
N TYR A 434 -14.43 0.16 -1.14
CA TYR A 434 -14.42 1.06 0.02
C TYR A 434 -15.47 2.18 -0.11
N GLU A 435 -15.71 2.71 -1.32
CA GLU A 435 -16.70 3.80 -1.52
C GLU A 435 -18.13 3.38 -1.21
N LYS A 436 -18.45 2.09 -1.32
CA LYS A 436 -19.75 1.50 -0.94
C LYS A 436 -19.93 1.44 0.57
N TYR A 437 -18.86 1.09 1.30
CA TYR A 437 -18.94 0.81 2.74
C TYR A 437 -18.53 1.99 3.64
N GLN A 438 -17.83 2.98 3.08
CA GLN A 438 -17.29 4.11 3.83
C GLN A 438 -18.38 4.85 4.60
N ASN A 439 -18.10 5.14 5.86
CA ASN A 439 -18.98 5.89 6.75
C ASN A 439 -18.87 7.42 6.60
N ASN A 440 -17.86 7.93 5.90
CA ASN A 440 -17.65 9.34 5.56
C ASN A 440 -16.88 9.43 4.23
N PRO A 441 -16.84 10.58 3.53
CA PRO A 441 -16.27 10.72 2.18
C PRO A 441 -14.73 10.67 2.14
N TYR A 442 -14.08 9.81 2.92
CA TYR A 442 -12.62 9.66 2.88
C TYR A 442 -12.16 9.06 1.54
N THR A 443 -10.87 9.22 1.22
CA THR A 443 -10.27 8.57 0.04
C THR A 443 -9.09 7.71 0.48
N SER A 444 -9.28 6.39 0.47
CA SER A 444 -8.22 5.45 0.86
C SER A 444 -8.37 4.12 0.15
N ARG A 445 -7.52 3.87 -0.85
CA ARG A 445 -7.49 2.61 -1.62
C ARG A 445 -6.78 1.46 -0.90
N GLN A 446 -6.38 1.65 0.35
CA GLN A 446 -5.72 0.64 1.18
C GLN A 446 -6.36 0.59 2.57
N ALA A 447 -6.62 -0.60 3.09
CA ALA A 447 -7.33 -0.73 4.37
C ALA A 447 -6.46 -0.34 5.59
N HIS A 448 -5.17 -0.07 5.35
CA HIS A 448 -4.16 0.18 6.39
C HIS A 448 -4.04 -0.95 7.42
N SER A 449 -4.41 -2.17 7.04
CA SER A 449 -4.10 -3.38 7.78
C SER A 449 -4.04 -4.53 6.78
N PHE A 450 -2.86 -5.13 6.64
CA PHE A 450 -2.68 -6.26 5.73
C PHE A 450 -3.67 -7.38 6.01
N TYR A 451 -3.91 -7.70 7.28
CA TYR A 451 -4.77 -8.82 7.67
C TYR A 451 -6.25 -8.57 7.36
N LEU A 452 -6.76 -7.35 7.62
CA LEU A 452 -8.14 -7.01 7.26
C LEU A 452 -8.33 -6.93 5.75
N GLN A 453 -7.33 -6.41 5.04
CA GLN A 453 -7.35 -6.40 3.58
C GLN A 453 -7.36 -7.82 3.01
N TYR A 454 -6.46 -8.69 3.48
CA TYR A 454 -6.40 -10.10 3.06
C TYR A 454 -7.70 -10.86 3.39
N LEU A 455 -8.33 -10.54 4.52
CA LEU A 455 -9.62 -11.10 4.93
C LEU A 455 -10.76 -10.69 4.00
N GLY A 456 -10.84 -9.41 3.61
CA GLY A 456 -11.83 -8.95 2.63
C GLY A 456 -11.59 -9.52 1.22
N GLU A 457 -10.33 -9.76 0.85
CA GLU A 457 -9.95 -10.26 -0.46
C GLU A 457 -10.20 -11.76 -0.63
N THR A 458 -9.90 -12.58 0.38
CA THR A 458 -9.92 -14.05 0.28
C THR A 458 -10.91 -14.75 1.23
N GLY A 459 -11.60 -13.98 2.07
CA GLY A 459 -12.54 -14.49 3.06
C GLY A 459 -11.85 -15.32 4.15
N LEU A 460 -12.67 -16.05 4.89
CA LEU A 460 -12.21 -16.91 5.97
C LEU A 460 -11.33 -18.05 5.46
N VAL A 461 -11.65 -18.61 4.29
CA VAL A 461 -10.89 -19.75 3.72
C VAL A 461 -9.44 -19.36 3.43
N GLY A 462 -9.22 -18.28 2.67
CA GLY A 462 -7.86 -17.82 2.40
C GLY A 462 -7.13 -17.34 3.65
N SER A 463 -7.83 -16.64 4.54
CA SER A 463 -7.24 -16.15 5.79
C SER A 463 -6.77 -17.28 6.71
N LEU A 464 -7.54 -18.37 6.80
CA LEU A 464 -7.12 -19.58 7.54
C LEU A 464 -5.93 -20.26 6.87
N ILE A 465 -5.88 -20.34 5.54
CA ILE A 465 -4.72 -20.86 4.80
C ILE A 465 -3.46 -20.06 5.15
N LEU A 466 -3.53 -18.72 5.07
CA LEU A 466 -2.43 -17.84 5.44
C LEU A 466 -1.99 -18.06 6.90
N ALA A 467 -2.96 -18.08 7.83
CA ALA A 467 -2.69 -18.28 9.24
C ALA A 467 -2.01 -19.64 9.51
N CYS A 468 -2.51 -20.73 8.92
CA CYS A 468 -1.93 -22.07 9.06
C CYS A 468 -0.50 -22.13 8.50
N ILE A 469 -0.25 -21.53 7.34
CA ILE A 469 1.09 -21.47 6.73
C ILE A 469 2.06 -20.71 7.63
N LEU A 470 1.68 -19.52 8.09
CA LEU A 470 2.52 -18.71 8.98
C LEU A 470 2.80 -19.44 10.29
N ILE A 471 1.75 -19.98 10.94
CA ILE A 471 1.89 -20.75 12.19
C ILE A 471 2.85 -21.93 11.99
N ALA A 472 2.71 -22.69 10.90
CA ALA A 472 3.58 -23.83 10.61
C ALA A 472 5.04 -23.41 10.39
N ILE A 473 5.27 -22.31 9.66
CA ILE A 473 6.62 -21.74 9.43
C ILE A 473 7.26 -21.32 10.74
N PHE A 474 6.58 -20.52 11.56
CA PHE A 474 7.09 -20.06 12.84
C PHE A 474 7.29 -21.23 13.81
N TYR A 475 6.39 -22.21 13.83
CA TYR A 475 6.52 -23.42 14.63
C TYR A 475 7.78 -24.21 14.28
N ILE A 476 7.99 -24.52 12.99
CA ILE A 476 9.17 -25.26 12.52
C ILE A 476 10.44 -24.48 12.84
N TYR A 477 10.44 -23.17 12.58
CA TYR A 477 11.57 -22.29 12.86
C TYR A 477 11.93 -22.30 14.35
N ILE A 478 10.96 -22.05 15.24
CA ILE A 478 11.19 -22.00 16.70
C ILE A 478 11.63 -23.37 17.23
N ARG A 479 10.99 -24.46 16.77
CA ARG A 479 11.39 -25.82 17.13
C ARG A 479 12.85 -26.10 16.76
N ASN A 480 13.26 -25.74 15.53
CA ASN A 480 14.61 -25.97 15.05
C ASN A 480 15.61 -25.07 15.78
N TYR A 481 15.23 -23.81 16.03
CA TYR A 481 16.01 -22.87 16.84
C TYR A 481 16.37 -23.46 18.21
N LEU A 482 15.40 -24.04 18.90
CA LEU A 482 15.61 -24.64 20.24
C LEU A 482 16.51 -25.89 20.24
N ARG A 483 16.73 -26.52 19.09
CA ARG A 483 17.54 -27.75 18.95
C ARG A 483 18.93 -27.51 18.36
N GLN A 484 19.14 -26.39 17.69
CA GLN A 484 20.38 -26.09 16.96
C GLN A 484 21.47 -25.49 17.87
N THR A 485 22.72 -25.58 17.43
CA THR A 485 23.83 -24.86 18.10
C THR A 485 23.65 -23.35 17.95
N GLU A 486 24.33 -22.56 18.78
CA GLU A 486 24.27 -21.11 18.71
C GLU A 486 24.73 -20.59 17.34
N GLU A 487 25.83 -21.12 16.79
CA GLU A 487 26.32 -20.73 15.45
C GLU A 487 25.28 -20.99 14.34
N GLN A 488 24.57 -22.12 14.39
CA GLN A 488 23.54 -22.46 13.41
C GLN A 488 22.33 -21.54 13.52
N ARG A 489 21.87 -21.28 14.75
CA ARG A 489 20.79 -20.31 15.03
C ARG A 489 21.15 -18.93 14.50
N GLU A 490 22.39 -18.52 14.71
CA GLU A 490 22.80 -17.16 14.42
C GLU A 490 22.74 -16.81 12.93
N GLN A 491 23.03 -17.78 12.07
CA GLN A 491 23.06 -17.59 10.62
C GLN A 491 21.66 -17.33 10.04
N ARG A 492 20.60 -17.80 10.70
CA ARG A 492 19.20 -17.75 10.21
C ARG A 492 18.34 -16.70 10.91
N PHE A 493 18.78 -16.20 12.06
CA PHE A 493 17.98 -15.30 12.89
C PHE A 493 17.63 -13.97 12.22
N ILE A 494 18.47 -13.47 11.29
CA ILE A 494 18.17 -12.26 10.52
C ILE A 494 16.86 -12.37 9.71
N PHE A 495 16.57 -13.55 9.14
CA PHE A 495 15.35 -13.76 8.38
C PHE A 495 14.11 -13.70 9.28
N TYR A 496 14.21 -14.23 10.50
CA TYR A 496 13.16 -14.08 11.51
C TYR A 496 12.94 -12.61 11.88
N ILE A 497 14.01 -11.84 12.14
CA ILE A 497 13.90 -10.40 12.47
C ILE A 497 13.17 -9.64 11.36
N VAL A 498 13.55 -9.86 10.09
CA VAL A 498 12.92 -9.17 8.96
C VAL A 498 11.45 -9.57 8.82
N ALA A 499 11.15 -10.87 8.85
CA ALA A 499 9.79 -11.37 8.71
C ALA A 499 8.88 -10.87 9.83
N ILE A 500 9.28 -10.99 11.10
CA ILE A 500 8.44 -10.58 12.23
C ILE A 500 8.25 -9.06 12.27
N ALA A 501 9.30 -8.28 11.96
CA ALA A 501 9.19 -6.82 11.95
C ALA A 501 8.17 -6.33 10.93
N LEU A 502 8.25 -6.83 9.69
CA LEU A 502 7.33 -6.45 8.62
C LEU A 502 5.91 -7.00 8.86
N LEU A 503 5.76 -8.23 9.33
CA LEU A 503 4.43 -8.82 9.61
C LEU A 503 3.70 -8.11 10.76
N VAL A 504 4.42 -7.71 11.81
CA VAL A 504 3.84 -6.98 12.94
C VAL A 504 3.49 -5.55 12.53
N HIS A 505 4.39 -4.83 11.84
CA HIS A 505 4.08 -3.47 11.37
C HIS A 505 2.92 -3.45 10.36
N SER A 506 2.78 -4.50 9.54
CA SER A 506 1.65 -4.67 8.60
C SER A 506 0.30 -4.95 9.26
N SER A 507 0.26 -5.15 10.58
CA SER A 507 -1.03 -5.17 11.30
C SER A 507 -1.67 -3.79 11.39
N LEU A 508 -0.84 -2.73 11.42
CA LEU A 508 -1.26 -1.34 11.55
C LEU A 508 -1.20 -0.55 10.23
N ASP A 509 -0.61 -1.11 9.19
CA ASP A 509 -0.43 -0.43 7.90
C ASP A 509 -0.40 -1.41 6.72
N PHE A 510 -0.42 -0.90 5.48
CA PHE A 510 -0.51 -1.70 4.25
C PHE A 510 0.86 -2.02 3.62
N ASN A 511 1.90 -2.28 4.43
CA ASN A 511 3.27 -2.42 3.91
C ASN A 511 3.40 -3.50 2.83
N LEU A 512 2.60 -4.58 2.90
CA LEU A 512 2.66 -5.67 1.91
C LEU A 512 1.96 -5.36 0.59
N SER A 513 1.25 -4.22 0.46
CA SER A 513 0.84 -3.70 -0.85
C SER A 513 2.04 -3.22 -1.66
N TYR A 514 3.20 -3.01 -1.04
CA TYR A 514 4.48 -2.92 -1.73
C TYR A 514 4.98 -4.34 -1.99
N VAL A 515 4.85 -4.80 -3.24
CA VAL A 515 5.18 -6.18 -3.61
C VAL A 515 6.63 -6.52 -3.27
N TYR A 516 7.55 -5.53 -3.29
CA TYR A 516 8.93 -5.72 -2.81
C TYR A 516 9.03 -6.12 -1.33
N LEU A 517 8.21 -5.56 -0.44
CA LEU A 517 8.22 -5.96 0.97
C LEU A 517 7.52 -7.31 1.18
N GLY A 518 6.45 -7.57 0.43
CA GLY A 518 5.81 -8.89 0.38
C GLY A 518 6.80 -9.99 -0.01
N LEU A 519 7.49 -9.83 -1.14
CA LEU A 519 8.47 -10.83 -1.58
C LEU A 519 9.65 -10.94 -0.60
N LEU A 520 10.08 -9.84 0.06
CA LEU A 520 11.14 -9.90 1.07
C LEU A 520 10.70 -10.73 2.30
N VAL A 521 9.45 -10.57 2.76
CA VAL A 521 8.86 -11.41 3.82
C VAL A 521 8.86 -12.87 3.39
N PHE A 522 8.33 -13.20 2.22
CA PHE A 522 8.24 -14.59 1.76
C PHE A 522 9.60 -15.23 1.51
N LEU A 523 10.57 -14.46 1.00
CA LEU A 523 11.96 -14.87 0.90
C LEU A 523 12.53 -15.21 2.30
N CYS A 524 12.30 -14.34 3.29
CA CYS A 524 12.74 -14.59 4.67
C CYS A 524 12.05 -15.81 5.29
N LEU A 525 10.75 -15.98 5.08
CA LEU A 525 9.98 -17.15 5.56
C LEU A 525 10.50 -18.47 4.97
N GLY A 526 10.85 -18.49 3.68
CA GLY A 526 11.45 -19.66 3.02
C GLY A 526 12.85 -19.98 3.57
N ALA A 527 13.69 -18.95 3.75
CA ALA A 527 15.01 -19.10 4.36
C ALA A 527 14.93 -19.62 5.80
N MET A 528 13.96 -19.16 6.60
CA MET A 528 13.76 -19.59 7.99
C MET A 528 13.57 -21.11 8.13
N VAL A 529 12.73 -21.71 7.29
CA VAL A 529 12.36 -23.14 7.38
C VAL A 529 13.28 -24.08 6.60
N SER A 530 14.24 -23.55 5.83
CA SER A 530 15.27 -24.37 5.18
C SER A 530 16.10 -25.15 6.22
N GLY A 531 16.76 -26.24 5.84
CA GLY A 531 17.63 -27.01 6.76
C GLY A 531 16.91 -27.62 7.97
N ASP A 532 15.65 -28.03 7.82
CA ASP A 532 14.95 -28.81 8.84
C ASP A 532 15.60 -30.18 9.02
N ALA A 533 15.71 -30.63 10.26
CA ALA A 533 16.35 -31.90 10.60
C ALA A 533 15.35 -33.04 10.84
N ILE A 534 14.04 -32.74 10.90
CA ILE A 534 13.02 -33.75 11.20
C ILE A 534 12.51 -34.38 9.91
N GLU A 535 12.81 -35.67 9.75
CA GLU A 535 12.31 -36.49 8.65
C GLU A 535 10.82 -36.83 8.80
N ILE A 536 10.11 -36.92 7.66
CA ILE A 536 8.72 -37.39 7.60
C ILE A 536 8.71 -38.92 7.71
N LYS A 537 7.94 -39.45 8.69
CA LYS A 537 7.84 -40.89 8.96
C LYS A 537 6.70 -41.61 8.20
N THR A 538 5.89 -40.89 7.44
CA THR A 538 4.64 -41.41 6.88
C THR A 538 4.80 -41.95 5.46
N ASN A 539 4.38 -43.21 5.23
CA ASN A 539 4.52 -43.92 3.95
C ASN A 539 3.72 -43.32 2.79
N TRP A 540 2.64 -42.55 3.04
CA TRP A 540 1.85 -41.92 1.98
C TRP A 540 2.69 -40.92 1.18
N PHE A 541 3.42 -40.02 1.86
CA PHE A 541 4.22 -38.99 1.20
C PHE A 541 5.36 -39.59 0.37
N GLN A 542 5.88 -40.75 0.77
CA GLN A 542 6.86 -41.50 0.00
C GLN A 542 6.30 -42.05 -1.33
N LYS A 543 4.99 -42.37 -1.39
CA LYS A 543 4.29 -42.73 -2.66
C LYS A 543 3.99 -41.53 -3.55
N VAL A 544 3.87 -40.32 -3.01
CA VAL A 544 3.77 -39.10 -3.84
C VAL A 544 5.15 -38.75 -4.40
N ALA A 545 6.21 -39.00 -3.63
CA ALA A 545 7.59 -38.81 -4.04
C ALA A 545 8.06 -39.75 -5.17
N THR A 546 7.30 -40.79 -5.58
CA THR A 546 7.63 -41.58 -6.78
C THR A 546 7.43 -40.80 -8.08
N TYR A 547 6.57 -39.79 -8.11
CA TYR A 547 6.39 -38.91 -9.28
C TYR A 547 7.28 -37.67 -9.19
N LYS A 548 8.61 -37.89 -9.12
CA LYS A 548 9.61 -36.81 -8.87
C LYS A 548 9.57 -35.66 -9.87
N TRP A 549 9.03 -35.90 -11.07
CA TRP A 549 8.93 -34.92 -12.14
C TRP A 549 7.61 -34.14 -12.13
N ALA A 550 6.54 -34.65 -11.50
CA ALA A 550 5.22 -34.03 -11.60
C ALA A 550 5.18 -32.61 -11.03
N PHE A 551 5.76 -32.39 -9.84
CA PHE A 551 5.78 -31.07 -9.21
C PHE A 551 6.68 -30.07 -9.96
N PRO A 552 7.94 -30.39 -10.32
CA PRO A 552 8.74 -29.54 -11.19
C PRO A 552 8.08 -29.24 -12.54
N SER A 553 7.45 -30.23 -13.19
CA SER A 553 6.72 -30.04 -14.45
C SER A 553 5.54 -29.09 -14.32
N ALA A 554 4.75 -29.20 -13.24
CA ALA A 554 3.64 -28.26 -12.98
C ALA A 554 4.15 -26.83 -12.79
N MET A 555 5.25 -26.65 -12.05
CA MET A 555 5.88 -25.35 -11.88
C MET A 555 6.44 -24.78 -13.18
N ALA A 556 7.09 -25.62 -14.00
CA ALA A 556 7.59 -25.23 -15.32
C ALA A 556 6.44 -24.76 -16.23
N LEU A 557 5.32 -25.47 -16.21
CA LEU A 557 4.12 -25.11 -16.97
C LEU A 557 3.52 -23.78 -16.50
N ILE A 558 3.36 -23.59 -15.18
CA ILE A 558 2.89 -22.33 -14.61
C ILE A 558 3.84 -21.20 -15.02
N ALA A 559 5.15 -21.39 -14.89
CA ALA A 559 6.15 -20.41 -15.28
C ALA A 559 6.05 -20.05 -16.76
N LEU A 560 5.86 -21.03 -17.65
CA LEU A 560 5.76 -20.80 -19.09
C LEU A 560 4.47 -20.05 -19.47
N VAL A 561 3.33 -20.49 -18.94
CA VAL A 561 2.03 -19.82 -19.17
C VAL A 561 2.07 -18.38 -18.66
N MET A 562 2.56 -18.18 -17.43
CA MET A 562 2.66 -16.86 -16.84
C MET A 562 3.73 -16.00 -17.49
N PHE A 563 4.79 -16.58 -18.05
CA PHE A 563 5.79 -15.85 -18.83
C PHE A 563 5.13 -15.19 -20.04
N PHE A 564 4.47 -15.96 -20.90
CA PHE A 564 3.79 -15.40 -22.08
C PHE A 564 2.68 -14.42 -21.69
N THR A 565 1.92 -14.73 -20.65
CA THR A 565 0.91 -13.82 -20.10
C THR A 565 1.54 -12.50 -19.64
N SER A 566 2.65 -12.55 -18.89
CA SER A 566 3.35 -11.35 -18.41
C SER A 566 3.94 -10.51 -19.53
N VAL A 567 4.46 -11.13 -20.62
CA VAL A 567 4.90 -10.41 -21.82
C VAL A 567 3.75 -9.63 -22.43
N GLN A 568 2.58 -10.27 -22.59
CA GLN A 568 1.39 -9.61 -23.13
C GLN A 568 0.92 -8.46 -22.22
N LEU A 569 0.90 -8.65 -20.89
CA LEU A 569 0.52 -7.61 -19.94
C LEU A 569 1.47 -6.41 -19.96
N VAL A 570 2.79 -6.66 -20.03
CA VAL A 570 3.80 -5.59 -20.16
C VAL A 570 3.60 -4.83 -21.47
N ASN A 571 3.34 -5.53 -22.57
CA ASN A 571 3.08 -4.90 -23.86
C ASN A 571 1.78 -4.08 -23.84
N ALA A 572 0.70 -4.61 -23.26
CA ALA A 572 -0.57 -3.89 -23.13
C ALA A 572 -0.41 -2.58 -22.36
N ASN A 573 0.29 -2.61 -21.22
CA ASN A 573 0.59 -1.41 -20.45
C ASN A 573 1.50 -0.43 -21.21
N ARG A 574 2.48 -0.91 -22.00
CA ARG A 574 3.29 -0.05 -22.86
C ARG A 574 2.45 0.64 -23.93
N SER A 575 1.55 -0.09 -24.60
CA SER A 575 0.67 0.48 -25.62
C SER A 575 -0.33 1.48 -25.02
N PHE A 576 -0.87 1.22 -23.83
CA PHE A 576 -1.67 2.21 -23.11
C PHE A 576 -0.86 3.49 -22.81
N LYS A 577 0.37 3.36 -22.29
CA LYS A 577 1.22 4.53 -22.00
C LYS A 577 1.65 5.28 -23.25
N GLU A 578 1.80 4.59 -24.38
CA GLU A 578 2.05 5.24 -25.66
C GLU A 578 0.86 6.13 -26.06
N THR A 579 -0.37 5.66 -25.85
CA THR A 579 -1.58 6.49 -26.04
C THR A 579 -1.53 7.75 -25.17
N THR A 580 -1.24 7.61 -23.88
CA THR A 580 -1.11 8.74 -22.95
C THR A 580 0.00 9.72 -23.39
N ARG A 581 1.13 9.20 -23.90
CA ARG A 581 2.24 10.01 -24.41
C ARG A 581 1.84 10.81 -25.65
N LEU A 582 1.14 10.19 -26.60
CA LEU A 582 0.64 10.87 -27.80
C LEU A 582 -0.31 12.01 -27.43
N LEU A 583 -1.27 11.75 -26.54
CA LEU A 583 -2.20 12.77 -26.02
C LEU A 583 -1.47 13.91 -25.30
N THR A 584 -0.51 13.58 -24.44
CA THR A 584 0.28 14.58 -23.69
C THR A 584 1.13 15.46 -24.62
N ASN A 585 1.57 14.91 -25.76
CA ASN A 585 2.31 15.64 -26.79
C ASN A 585 1.41 16.43 -27.76
N GLY A 586 0.09 16.49 -27.49
CA GLY A 586 -0.86 17.25 -28.30
C GLY A 586 -1.22 16.60 -29.64
N VAL A 587 -0.95 15.30 -29.82
CA VAL A 587 -1.42 14.57 -31.00
C VAL A 587 -2.94 14.49 -30.97
N THR A 588 -3.60 14.88 -32.07
CA THR A 588 -5.06 14.90 -32.21
C THR A 588 -5.59 13.92 -33.26
N ASP A 589 -4.71 13.27 -34.03
CA ASP A 589 -5.09 12.28 -35.05
C ASP A 589 -5.69 11.03 -34.39
N TYR A 590 -6.97 10.76 -34.69
CA TYR A 590 -7.71 9.64 -34.11
C TYR A 590 -7.04 8.28 -34.35
N ASN A 591 -6.57 8.01 -35.57
CA ASN A 591 -6.01 6.71 -35.94
C ASN A 591 -4.68 6.46 -35.21
N GLN A 592 -3.87 7.50 -35.05
CA GLN A 592 -2.62 7.42 -34.29
C GLN A 592 -2.85 7.17 -32.80
N ILE A 593 -3.85 7.81 -32.21
CA ILE A 593 -4.16 7.68 -30.77
C ILE A 593 -4.81 6.32 -30.48
N ILE A 594 -5.75 5.89 -31.33
CA ILE A 594 -6.56 4.70 -31.05
C ILE A 594 -5.82 3.38 -31.29
N ALA A 595 -4.87 3.35 -32.24
CA ALA A 595 -4.14 2.13 -32.60
C ALA A 595 -3.40 1.48 -31.39
N PRO A 596 -2.55 2.19 -30.63
CA PRO A 596 -1.92 1.61 -29.44
C PRO A 596 -2.93 1.27 -28.34
N LEU A 597 -4.03 2.03 -28.21
CA LEU A 597 -5.07 1.74 -27.23
C LEU A 597 -5.85 0.46 -27.56
N ASN A 598 -6.14 0.22 -28.83
CA ASN A 598 -6.76 -1.02 -29.32
C ASN A 598 -5.87 -2.22 -28.98
N GLN A 599 -4.56 -2.12 -29.25
CA GLN A 599 -3.60 -3.16 -28.91
C GLN A 599 -3.58 -3.47 -27.39
N ALA A 600 -3.69 -2.44 -26.55
CA ALA A 600 -3.77 -2.63 -25.10
C ALA A 600 -5.05 -3.39 -24.69
N LEU A 601 -6.18 -3.05 -25.29
CA LEU A 601 -7.49 -3.64 -25.02
C LEU A 601 -7.68 -5.05 -25.61
N GLU A 602 -6.93 -5.44 -26.64
CA GLU A 602 -6.89 -6.84 -27.11
C GLU A 602 -6.44 -7.79 -26.01
N THR A 603 -5.45 -7.36 -25.21
CA THR A 603 -4.94 -8.16 -24.08
C THR A 603 -5.75 -7.94 -22.81
N ARG A 604 -6.16 -6.69 -22.53
CA ARG A 604 -6.88 -6.33 -21.30
C ARG A 604 -8.24 -5.68 -21.60
N PRO A 605 -9.22 -6.43 -22.11
CA PRO A 605 -10.45 -5.88 -22.69
C PRO A 605 -11.37 -5.16 -21.69
N THR A 606 -11.17 -5.39 -20.39
CA THR A 606 -12.01 -4.81 -19.32
C THR A 606 -11.20 -4.06 -18.26
N GLN A 607 -9.96 -3.67 -18.59
CA GLN A 607 -9.19 -2.79 -17.71
C GLN A 607 -9.89 -1.41 -17.65
N PRO A 608 -10.32 -0.92 -16.47
CA PRO A 608 -11.17 0.27 -16.38
C PRO A 608 -10.57 1.53 -17.00
N GLU A 609 -9.33 1.89 -16.69
CA GLU A 609 -8.65 3.09 -17.21
C GLU A 609 -8.44 3.03 -18.73
N TYR A 610 -8.16 1.85 -19.29
CA TYR A 610 -7.97 1.69 -20.74
C TYR A 610 -9.31 1.90 -21.47
N VAL A 611 -10.37 1.32 -20.92
CA VAL A 611 -11.73 1.48 -21.43
C VAL A 611 -12.20 2.92 -21.27
N GLN A 612 -11.96 3.55 -20.11
CA GLN A 612 -12.34 4.94 -19.87
C GLN A 612 -11.65 5.89 -20.85
N GLN A 613 -10.35 5.70 -21.10
CA GLN A 613 -9.62 6.49 -22.08
C GLN A 613 -10.18 6.31 -23.49
N LYS A 614 -10.47 5.05 -23.90
CA LYS A 614 -10.99 4.77 -25.26
C LYS A 614 -12.37 5.36 -25.45
N THR A 615 -13.26 5.15 -24.49
CA THR A 615 -14.65 5.59 -24.57
C THR A 615 -14.76 7.11 -24.51
N ALA A 616 -13.89 7.80 -23.75
CA ALA A 616 -13.79 9.25 -23.80
C ALA A 616 -13.44 9.77 -25.21
N ILE A 617 -12.47 9.15 -25.88
CA ILE A 617 -12.10 9.49 -27.26
C ILE A 617 -13.26 9.20 -28.22
N LEU A 618 -13.88 8.03 -28.13
CA LEU A 618 -15.00 7.64 -29.00
C LEU A 618 -16.20 8.57 -28.84
N PHE A 619 -16.56 8.95 -27.61
CA PHE A 619 -17.63 9.92 -27.38
C PHE A 619 -17.27 11.32 -27.87
N GLN A 620 -16.01 11.73 -27.74
CA GLN A 620 -15.55 13.00 -28.32
C GLN A 620 -15.69 13.00 -29.84
N VAL A 621 -15.27 11.93 -30.52
CA VAL A 621 -15.42 11.79 -31.98
C VAL A 621 -16.89 11.74 -32.36
N TYR A 622 -17.72 10.96 -31.67
CA TYR A 622 -19.17 10.94 -31.87
C TYR A 622 -19.79 12.34 -31.77
N ASN A 623 -19.39 13.13 -30.77
CA ASN A 623 -19.92 14.49 -30.60
C ASN A 623 -19.57 15.41 -31.78
N GLN A 624 -18.44 15.18 -32.44
CA GLN A 624 -17.99 15.94 -33.61
C GLN A 624 -18.61 15.44 -34.92
N THR A 625 -18.69 14.12 -35.11
CA THR A 625 -19.08 13.51 -36.41
C THR A 625 -20.53 13.08 -36.46
N LYS A 626 -21.16 12.85 -35.31
CA LYS A 626 -22.47 12.22 -35.14
C LYS A 626 -22.58 10.81 -35.76
N ASP A 627 -21.46 10.12 -35.98
CA ASP A 627 -21.44 8.74 -36.46
C ASP A 627 -21.73 7.75 -35.32
N GLU A 628 -22.89 7.10 -35.42
CA GLU A 628 -23.42 6.14 -34.44
C GLU A 628 -22.50 4.95 -34.16
N ASN A 629 -21.60 4.59 -35.08
CA ASN A 629 -20.67 3.49 -34.87
C ASN A 629 -19.75 3.74 -33.66
N PHE A 630 -19.24 4.96 -33.50
CA PHE A 630 -18.37 5.31 -32.36
C PHE A 630 -19.13 5.27 -31.03
N TYR A 631 -20.39 5.73 -31.02
CA TYR A 631 -21.24 5.66 -29.84
C TYR A 631 -21.53 4.20 -29.45
N ASN A 632 -21.93 3.37 -30.42
CA ASN A 632 -22.26 1.97 -30.18
C ASN A 632 -21.04 1.16 -29.72
N GLU A 633 -19.85 1.43 -30.30
CA GLU A 633 -18.61 0.82 -29.84
C GLU A 633 -18.28 1.22 -28.40
N ALA A 634 -18.38 2.51 -28.07
CA ALA A 634 -18.10 3.02 -26.73
C ALA A 634 -19.03 2.39 -25.68
N VAL A 635 -20.34 2.37 -25.94
CA VAL A 635 -21.33 1.78 -25.03
C VAL A 635 -21.11 0.27 -24.87
N SER A 636 -20.87 -0.47 -25.97
CA SER A 636 -20.59 -1.91 -25.91
C SER A 636 -19.35 -2.22 -25.08
N LEU A 637 -18.29 -1.41 -25.22
CA LEU A 637 -17.07 -1.55 -24.44
C LEU A 637 -17.29 -1.21 -22.95
N LEU A 638 -18.00 -0.13 -22.65
CA LEU A 638 -18.36 0.27 -21.28
C LEU A 638 -19.16 -0.82 -20.57
N ASP A 639 -20.22 -1.33 -21.20
CA ASP A 639 -21.10 -2.31 -20.58
C ASP A 639 -20.37 -3.64 -20.30
N LYS A 640 -19.48 -4.08 -21.21
CA LYS A 640 -18.59 -5.22 -20.96
C LYS A 640 -17.64 -4.98 -19.79
N ALA A 641 -17.06 -3.78 -19.68
CA ALA A 641 -16.12 -3.44 -18.62
C ALA A 641 -16.82 -3.33 -17.25
N ARG A 642 -18.01 -2.72 -17.21
CA ARG A 642 -18.85 -2.59 -16.00
C ARG A 642 -19.28 -3.94 -15.46
N ALA A 643 -19.64 -4.90 -16.31
CA ALA A 643 -19.99 -6.25 -15.89
C ALA A 643 -18.84 -6.97 -15.14
N LYS A 644 -17.59 -6.59 -15.41
CA LYS A 644 -16.38 -7.15 -14.79
C LYS A 644 -15.80 -6.30 -13.65
N ASN A 645 -16.20 -5.03 -13.58
CA ASN A 645 -15.77 -4.06 -12.58
C ASN A 645 -16.98 -3.22 -12.13
N PRO A 646 -17.99 -3.83 -11.49
CA PRO A 646 -19.27 -3.18 -11.20
C PRO A 646 -19.17 -1.99 -10.24
N TYR A 647 -18.07 -1.87 -9.50
CA TYR A 647 -17.85 -0.79 -8.53
C TYR A 647 -16.82 0.25 -8.99
N ASP A 648 -16.52 0.31 -10.29
CA ASP A 648 -15.69 1.38 -10.85
C ASP A 648 -16.57 2.60 -11.19
N PHE A 649 -16.46 3.66 -10.37
CA PHE A 649 -17.26 4.87 -10.55
C PHE A 649 -16.99 5.58 -11.88
N GLY A 650 -15.77 5.51 -12.43
CA GLY A 650 -15.42 6.16 -13.69
C GLY A 650 -16.17 5.54 -14.87
N LEU A 651 -16.26 4.21 -14.91
CA LEU A 651 -17.06 3.49 -15.93
C LEU A 651 -18.56 3.79 -15.80
N ILE A 652 -19.06 3.90 -14.56
CA ILE A 652 -20.47 4.24 -14.29
C ILE A 652 -20.78 5.66 -14.74
N SER A 653 -19.97 6.64 -14.34
CA SER A 653 -20.15 8.05 -14.70
C SER A 653 -20.16 8.19 -16.23
N GLN A 654 -19.22 7.59 -16.96
CA GLN A 654 -19.22 7.62 -18.43
C GLN A 654 -20.46 6.97 -19.05
N ARG A 655 -21.01 5.91 -18.43
CA ARG A 655 -22.26 5.31 -18.91
C ARG A 655 -23.46 6.22 -18.66
N ILE A 656 -23.53 6.90 -17.51
CA ILE A 656 -24.54 7.94 -17.25
C ILE A 656 -24.44 9.05 -18.31
N GLN A 657 -23.22 9.53 -18.58
CA GLN A 657 -22.99 10.55 -19.62
C GLN A 657 -23.45 10.10 -21.01
N SER A 658 -23.28 8.81 -21.35
CA SER A 658 -23.76 8.30 -22.65
C SER A 658 -25.27 8.41 -22.83
N TYR A 659 -26.06 8.17 -21.77
CA TYR A 659 -27.52 8.37 -21.81
C TYR A 659 -27.86 9.85 -21.99
N LEU A 660 -27.16 10.74 -21.29
CA LEU A 660 -27.36 12.19 -21.42
C LEU A 660 -27.03 12.70 -22.83
N MET A 661 -26.00 12.16 -23.49
CA MET A 661 -25.66 12.49 -24.89
C MET A 661 -26.78 12.10 -25.87
N LYS A 662 -27.60 11.11 -25.53
CA LYS A 662 -28.76 10.66 -26.33
C LYS A 662 -30.08 11.27 -25.86
N GLU A 663 -30.03 12.18 -24.90
CA GLU A 663 -31.19 12.77 -24.24
C GLU A 663 -32.11 11.73 -23.57
N ASP A 664 -31.61 10.51 -23.32
CA ASP A 664 -32.31 9.46 -22.58
C ASP A 664 -32.28 9.76 -21.09
N THR A 665 -33.14 10.69 -20.72
CA THR A 665 -33.24 11.24 -19.36
C THR A 665 -33.69 10.16 -18.37
N GLN A 666 -34.56 9.23 -18.78
CA GLN A 666 -35.05 8.17 -17.91
C GLN A 666 -33.96 7.11 -17.67
N GLY A 667 -33.26 6.65 -18.72
CA GLY A 667 -32.17 5.70 -18.58
C GLY A 667 -31.02 6.25 -17.71
N ALA A 668 -30.70 7.54 -17.88
CA ALA A 668 -29.73 8.22 -17.01
C ALA A 668 -30.20 8.26 -15.55
N LEU A 669 -31.47 8.59 -15.31
CA LEU A 669 -32.03 8.69 -13.96
C LEU A 669 -32.06 7.32 -13.27
N ASP A 670 -32.46 6.27 -13.98
CA ASP A 670 -32.56 4.92 -13.45
C ASP A 670 -31.18 4.41 -13.01
N LEU A 671 -30.17 4.55 -13.86
CA LEU A 671 -28.80 4.16 -13.53
C LEU A 671 -28.24 5.01 -12.38
N THR A 672 -28.39 6.34 -12.45
CA THR A 672 -27.87 7.24 -11.39
C THR A 672 -28.47 6.89 -10.03
N THR A 673 -29.79 6.67 -9.96
CA THR A 673 -30.49 6.35 -8.72
C THR A 673 -30.09 4.99 -8.17
N ALA A 674 -29.88 3.99 -9.04
CA ALA A 674 -29.43 2.66 -8.63
C ALA A 674 -28.04 2.69 -7.98
N GLU A 675 -27.14 3.54 -8.47
CA GLU A 675 -25.74 3.59 -8.03
C GLU A 675 -25.51 4.43 -6.74
N ILE A 676 -26.50 5.23 -6.31
CA ILE A 676 -26.39 6.01 -5.05
C ILE A 676 -26.08 5.12 -3.85
N ASN A 677 -26.57 3.88 -3.82
CA ASN A 677 -26.28 2.97 -2.70
C ASN A 677 -24.88 2.35 -2.78
N ASN A 678 -24.29 2.26 -3.98
CA ASN A 678 -22.91 1.81 -4.18
C ASN A 678 -21.89 2.93 -3.95
N PHE A 679 -22.32 4.18 -4.11
CA PHE A 679 -21.47 5.36 -3.90
C PHE A 679 -22.19 6.43 -3.08
N PRO A 680 -22.55 6.13 -1.81
CA PRO A 680 -23.38 6.99 -0.97
C PRO A 680 -22.85 8.41 -0.75
N TRP A 681 -21.57 8.64 -1.02
CA TRP A 681 -20.86 9.89 -0.80
C TRP A 681 -20.44 10.61 -2.10
N LYS A 682 -20.87 10.14 -3.27
CA LYS A 682 -20.63 10.84 -4.55
C LYS A 682 -21.71 11.89 -4.76
N VAL A 683 -21.36 13.15 -4.53
CA VAL A 683 -22.24 14.32 -4.74
C VAL A 683 -22.81 14.33 -6.16
N GLU A 684 -22.00 13.97 -7.16
CA GLU A 684 -22.40 13.90 -8.58
C GLU A 684 -23.66 13.07 -8.80
N LEU A 685 -23.80 11.91 -8.14
CA LEU A 685 -24.99 11.05 -8.33
C LEU A 685 -26.27 11.71 -7.80
N TYR A 686 -26.22 12.31 -6.62
CA TYR A 686 -27.38 13.03 -6.09
C TYR A 686 -27.71 14.24 -6.95
N GLN A 687 -26.70 14.98 -7.39
CA GLN A 687 -26.89 16.16 -8.24
C GLN A 687 -27.59 15.78 -9.52
N THR A 688 -27.06 14.78 -10.24
CA THR A 688 -27.61 14.32 -11.51
C THR A 688 -29.01 13.73 -11.32
N ALA A 689 -29.25 12.91 -10.29
CA ALA A 689 -30.58 12.35 -10.07
C ALA A 689 -31.63 13.43 -9.72
N ILE A 690 -31.27 14.42 -8.89
CA ILE A 690 -32.17 15.55 -8.56
C ILE A 690 -32.47 16.37 -9.81
N ASP A 691 -31.45 16.73 -10.60
CA ASP A 691 -31.62 17.49 -11.85
C ASP A 691 -32.53 16.77 -12.86
N LEU A 692 -32.29 15.47 -13.09
CA LEU A 692 -33.08 14.69 -14.05
C LEU A 692 -34.54 14.53 -13.60
N ASN A 693 -34.78 14.33 -12.31
CA ASN A 693 -36.14 14.33 -11.76
C ASN A 693 -36.81 15.70 -11.95
N THR A 694 -36.10 16.79 -11.67
CA THR A 694 -36.63 18.15 -11.89
C THR A 694 -37.01 18.35 -13.35
N ARG A 695 -36.14 17.97 -14.30
CA ARG A 695 -36.40 18.08 -15.74
C ARG A 695 -37.63 17.28 -16.20
N LEU A 696 -37.75 16.03 -15.77
CA LEU A 696 -38.91 15.19 -16.12
C LEU A 696 -40.20 15.76 -15.52
N GLY A 697 -40.14 16.27 -14.29
CA GLY A 697 -41.28 16.93 -13.66
C GLY A 697 -41.66 18.25 -14.33
N LEU A 698 -40.68 19.05 -14.79
CA LEU A 698 -40.93 20.26 -15.59
C LEU A 698 -41.60 19.94 -16.93
N GLN A 699 -41.14 18.90 -17.63
CA GLN A 699 -41.79 18.43 -18.86
C GLN A 699 -43.24 17.98 -18.62
N ALA A 700 -43.52 17.35 -17.48
CA ALA A 700 -44.87 16.97 -17.08
C ALA A 700 -45.73 18.18 -16.70
N PHE A 701 -45.16 19.15 -16.00
CA PHE A 701 -45.80 20.44 -15.68
C PHE A 701 -46.21 21.19 -16.95
N ASP A 702 -45.33 21.29 -17.94
CA ASP A 702 -45.61 21.92 -19.24
C ASP A 702 -46.76 21.21 -19.99
N LYS A 703 -46.88 19.89 -19.82
CA LYS A 703 -47.96 19.05 -20.37
C LYS A 703 -49.22 19.01 -19.51
N LYS A 704 -49.22 19.67 -18.34
CA LYS A 704 -50.30 19.63 -17.33
C LYS A 704 -50.62 18.22 -16.81
N ASP A 705 -49.61 17.34 -16.76
CA ASP A 705 -49.71 16.01 -16.17
C ASP A 705 -49.26 16.05 -14.70
N GLN A 706 -50.22 16.39 -13.82
CA GLN A 706 -49.98 16.55 -12.39
C GLN A 706 -49.44 15.28 -11.73
N ALA A 707 -49.92 14.10 -12.13
CA ALA A 707 -49.53 12.84 -11.49
C ALA A 707 -48.05 12.52 -11.75
N THR A 708 -47.60 12.69 -13.00
CA THR A 708 -46.19 12.47 -13.37
C THR A 708 -45.28 13.55 -12.80
N GLN A 709 -45.74 14.81 -12.80
CA GLN A 709 -45.05 15.93 -12.16
C GLN A 709 -44.80 15.66 -10.67
N ASP A 710 -45.86 15.33 -9.92
CA ASP A 710 -45.77 15.08 -8.48
C ASP A 710 -44.86 13.88 -8.16
N LYS A 711 -44.91 12.83 -8.99
CA LYS A 711 -44.02 11.67 -8.88
C LYS A 711 -42.54 12.09 -8.91
N TYR A 712 -42.09 12.76 -9.96
CA TYR A 712 -40.67 13.08 -10.12
C TYR A 712 -40.19 14.17 -9.15
N TRP A 713 -41.00 15.21 -8.90
CA TRP A 713 -40.63 16.24 -7.93
C TRP A 713 -40.55 15.70 -6.50
N THR A 714 -41.44 14.78 -6.13
CA THR A 714 -41.35 14.08 -4.83
C THR A 714 -40.08 13.25 -4.73
N GLN A 715 -39.70 12.54 -5.81
CA GLN A 715 -38.46 11.77 -5.86
C GLN A 715 -37.21 12.67 -5.70
N ALA A 716 -37.16 13.83 -6.37
CA ALA A 716 -36.08 14.81 -6.20
C ALA A 716 -35.95 15.28 -4.74
N ILE A 717 -37.06 15.65 -4.11
CA ILE A 717 -37.07 16.13 -2.72
C ILE A 717 -36.64 15.00 -1.77
N GLN A 718 -37.11 13.76 -1.97
CA GLN A 718 -36.71 12.61 -1.15
C GLN A 718 -35.20 12.31 -1.28
N LEU A 719 -34.64 12.41 -2.48
CA LEU A 719 -33.20 12.27 -2.71
C LEU A 719 -32.40 13.35 -1.97
N TYR A 720 -32.88 14.59 -2.00
CA TYR A 720 -32.28 15.67 -1.24
C TYR A 720 -32.37 15.43 0.28
N SER A 721 -33.51 14.98 0.80
CA SER A 721 -33.63 14.63 2.22
C SER A 721 -32.64 13.53 2.63
N LYS A 722 -32.42 12.52 1.77
CA LYS A 722 -31.40 11.48 2.00
C LYS A 722 -29.97 12.05 1.97
N PHE A 723 -29.69 12.98 1.06
CA PHE A 723 -28.41 13.69 0.97
C PHE A 723 -28.15 14.52 2.24
N ASP A 724 -29.10 15.36 2.64
CA ASP A 724 -29.00 16.25 3.80
C ASP A 724 -28.85 15.46 5.12
N ALA A 725 -29.67 14.41 5.31
CA ALA A 725 -29.54 13.53 6.48
C ALA A 725 -28.13 12.92 6.57
N ARG A 726 -27.55 12.54 5.43
CA ARG A 726 -26.19 12.01 5.36
C ARG A 726 -25.15 13.09 5.63
N GLN A 727 -25.30 14.29 5.07
CA GLN A 727 -24.44 15.43 5.33
C GLN A 727 -24.40 15.75 6.84
N GLN A 728 -25.54 15.72 7.52
CA GLN A 728 -25.63 15.95 8.97
C GLN A 728 -24.85 14.92 9.78
N THR A 729 -24.70 13.67 9.30
CA THR A 729 -23.87 12.67 10.01
C THR A 729 -22.39 13.04 10.09
N LEU A 730 -21.89 13.88 9.18
CA LEU A 730 -20.49 14.34 9.19
C LEU A 730 -20.19 15.25 10.38
N ALA A 731 -21.19 15.94 10.92
CA ALA A 731 -21.04 16.75 12.13
C ALA A 731 -20.80 15.91 13.39
N ASN A 732 -21.13 14.60 13.35
CA ASN A 732 -20.94 13.68 14.47
C ASN A 732 -19.55 13.03 14.50
N LEU A 733 -18.69 13.30 13.50
CA LEU A 733 -17.32 12.80 13.51
C LEU A 733 -16.50 13.50 14.60
N PRO A 734 -15.51 12.81 15.20
CA PRO A 734 -14.55 13.45 16.11
C PRO A 734 -13.93 14.69 15.46
N LYS A 735 -13.71 15.76 16.24
CA LYS A 735 -13.13 17.02 15.72
C LYS A 735 -11.74 16.81 15.11
N GLU A 736 -11.02 15.83 15.62
CA GLU A 736 -9.70 15.43 15.20
C GLU A 736 -9.72 14.43 14.03
N GLN A 737 -10.87 14.12 13.42
CA GLN A 737 -10.98 13.28 12.22
C GLN A 737 -11.39 14.14 11.02
N ALA A 738 -10.68 13.99 9.90
CA ALA A 738 -11.07 14.68 8.68
C ALA A 738 -12.41 14.13 8.16
N GLN A 739 -13.27 15.02 7.69
CA GLN A 739 -14.56 14.61 7.10
C GLN A 739 -14.35 13.88 5.76
N GLY A 740 -13.28 14.19 5.03
CA GLY A 740 -12.98 13.67 3.71
C GLY A 740 -13.30 14.67 2.60
N ASN A 741 -13.64 14.18 1.40
CA ASN A 741 -14.02 15.01 0.27
C ASN A 741 -15.27 15.84 0.59
N ALA A 742 -15.38 17.02 -0.02
CA ALA A 742 -16.51 17.90 0.18
C ALA A 742 -17.83 17.19 -0.19
N PHE A 743 -18.78 17.20 0.75
CA PHE A 743 -20.13 16.67 0.57
C PHE A 743 -21.14 17.76 0.96
N ALA A 744 -21.40 18.65 0.01
CA ALA A 744 -22.23 19.83 0.21
C ALA A 744 -23.19 20.04 -0.95
N VAL A 745 -24.29 20.77 -0.68
CA VAL A 745 -25.27 21.15 -1.69
C VAL A 745 -24.58 21.93 -2.80
N THR A 746 -24.79 21.50 -4.05
CA THR A 746 -24.20 22.16 -5.21
C THR A 746 -25.12 23.25 -5.77
N PRO A 747 -24.60 24.19 -6.56
CA PRO A 747 -25.44 25.18 -7.25
C PRO A 747 -26.52 24.52 -8.14
N GLN A 748 -26.19 23.40 -8.80
CA GLN A 748 -27.17 22.66 -9.63
C GLN A 748 -28.30 22.04 -8.79
N MET A 749 -27.99 21.45 -7.63
CA MET A 749 -29.01 20.97 -6.70
C MET A 749 -29.89 22.12 -6.21
N SER A 750 -29.26 23.23 -5.83
CA SER A 750 -29.92 24.45 -5.34
C SER A 750 -30.92 24.99 -6.35
N MET A 751 -30.50 25.08 -7.62
CA MET A 751 -31.33 25.48 -8.74
C MET A 751 -32.52 24.51 -8.92
N SER A 752 -32.22 23.21 -9.03
CA SER A 752 -33.22 22.18 -9.30
C SER A 752 -34.32 22.10 -8.22
N LEU A 753 -33.94 22.15 -6.95
CA LEU A 753 -34.87 22.12 -5.82
C LEU A 753 -35.61 23.45 -5.66
N GLY A 754 -34.91 24.57 -5.88
CA GLY A 754 -35.48 25.91 -5.88
C GLY A 754 -36.61 26.06 -6.89
N GLN A 755 -36.42 25.57 -8.11
CA GLN A 755 -37.44 25.56 -9.16
C GLN A 755 -38.66 24.74 -8.77
N ILE A 756 -38.46 23.52 -8.23
CA ILE A 756 -39.57 22.69 -7.73
C ILE A 756 -40.38 23.46 -6.68
N HIS A 757 -39.73 24.01 -5.66
CA HIS A 757 -40.43 24.73 -4.60
C HIS A 757 -41.14 25.98 -5.10
N PHE A 758 -40.53 26.73 -6.02
CA PHE A 758 -41.14 27.92 -6.61
C PHE A 758 -42.42 27.58 -7.36
N LEU A 759 -42.37 26.54 -8.20
CA LEU A 759 -43.52 26.09 -8.98
C LEU A 759 -44.59 25.42 -8.11
N GLN A 760 -44.24 24.84 -6.96
CA GLN A 760 -45.21 24.38 -5.97
C GLN A 760 -45.84 25.53 -5.15
N GLY A 761 -45.49 26.79 -5.40
CA GLY A 761 -45.93 27.95 -4.63
C GLY A 761 -45.30 28.08 -3.23
N LYS A 762 -44.24 27.30 -2.94
CA LYS A 762 -43.52 27.31 -1.66
C LYS A 762 -42.33 28.27 -1.72
N TYR A 763 -42.62 29.56 -1.87
CA TYR A 763 -41.61 30.58 -2.18
C TYR A 763 -40.52 30.74 -1.11
N ASP A 764 -40.85 30.62 0.17
CA ASP A 764 -39.87 30.67 1.28
C ASP A 764 -38.83 29.54 1.18
N GLN A 765 -39.28 28.33 0.81
CA GLN A 765 -38.41 27.18 0.62
C GLN A 765 -37.56 27.32 -0.65
N ALA A 766 -38.16 27.88 -1.72
CA ALA A 766 -37.43 28.19 -2.94
C ALA A 766 -36.30 29.20 -2.69
N GLU A 767 -36.58 30.27 -1.95
CA GLU A 767 -35.57 31.26 -1.53
C GLU A 767 -34.44 30.58 -0.75
N ALA A 768 -34.78 29.78 0.26
CA ALA A 768 -33.80 29.11 1.11
C ALA A 768 -32.87 28.19 0.30
N MET A 769 -33.41 27.44 -0.66
CA MET A 769 -32.61 26.55 -1.51
C MET A 769 -31.74 27.32 -2.50
N LEU A 770 -32.32 28.28 -3.22
CA LEU A 770 -31.62 29.03 -4.27
C LEU A 770 -30.46 29.86 -3.70
N ARG A 771 -30.60 30.33 -2.45
CA ARG A 771 -29.55 31.09 -1.76
C ARG A 771 -28.21 30.34 -1.71
N PHE A 772 -28.21 29.01 -1.58
CA PHE A 772 -26.98 28.20 -1.52
C PHE A 772 -26.15 28.24 -2.81
N GLY A 773 -26.77 28.46 -3.96
CA GLY A 773 -26.10 28.46 -5.26
C GLY A 773 -25.68 29.84 -5.78
N LEU A 774 -26.03 30.92 -5.06
CA LEU A 774 -25.71 32.29 -5.47
C LEU A 774 -24.19 32.53 -5.46
N ASN A 775 -23.71 33.22 -6.50
CA ASN A 775 -22.36 33.73 -6.58
C ASN A 775 -22.35 35.04 -7.40
N ASP A 776 -21.27 35.83 -7.29
CA ASP A 776 -21.19 37.16 -7.92
C ASP A 776 -20.85 37.13 -9.43
N ASN A 777 -20.59 35.98 -10.05
CA ASN A 777 -20.19 35.88 -11.46
C ASN A 777 -21.40 35.89 -12.41
N LEU A 778 -22.04 37.04 -12.55
CA LEU A 778 -23.20 37.22 -13.43
C LEU A 778 -22.87 37.21 -14.94
N GLY A 779 -21.60 37.03 -15.32
CA GLY A 779 -21.19 36.75 -16.70
C GLY A 779 -21.54 35.32 -17.15
N ASP A 780 -21.65 34.40 -16.19
CA ASP A 780 -22.05 33.01 -16.43
C ASP A 780 -23.58 32.87 -16.58
N ALA A 781 -24.03 32.15 -17.61
CA ALA A 781 -25.44 32.01 -17.93
C ALA A 781 -26.21 31.24 -16.84
N PHE A 782 -25.60 30.19 -16.28
CA PHE A 782 -26.21 29.41 -15.21
C PHE A 782 -26.39 30.26 -13.95
N THR A 783 -25.38 31.06 -13.58
CA THR A 783 -25.43 31.96 -12.44
C THR A 783 -26.49 33.04 -12.60
N ARG A 784 -26.64 33.64 -13.79
CA ARG A 784 -27.74 34.57 -14.08
C ARG A 784 -29.10 33.92 -13.90
N GLN A 785 -29.27 32.71 -14.46
CA GLN A 785 -30.51 31.96 -14.33
C GLN A 785 -30.84 31.68 -12.86
N LEU A 786 -29.89 31.18 -12.07
CA LEU A 786 -30.10 30.90 -10.65
C LEU A 786 -30.48 32.18 -9.87
N THR A 787 -29.79 33.29 -10.15
CA THR A 787 -30.06 34.60 -9.53
C THR A 787 -31.46 35.11 -9.90
N ARG A 788 -31.88 34.95 -11.15
CA ARG A 788 -33.22 35.31 -11.64
C ARG A 788 -34.31 34.58 -10.85
N TRP A 789 -34.18 33.26 -10.67
CA TRP A 789 -35.13 32.47 -9.88
C TRP A 789 -35.16 32.89 -8.41
N TYR A 790 -34.00 33.19 -7.81
CA TYR A 790 -33.91 33.67 -6.43
C TYR A 790 -34.64 35.00 -6.24
N LEU A 791 -34.40 35.97 -7.13
CA LEU A 791 -35.06 37.27 -7.08
C LEU A 791 -36.58 37.16 -7.30
N ALA A 792 -37.02 36.30 -8.22
CA ALA A 792 -38.44 36.02 -8.41
C ALA A 792 -39.07 35.41 -7.14
N ALA A 793 -38.38 34.48 -6.47
CA ALA A 793 -38.84 33.86 -5.22
C ALA A 793 -38.99 34.90 -4.08
N LEU A 794 -38.07 35.86 -3.98
CA LEU A 794 -38.17 36.98 -3.02
C LEU A 794 -39.37 37.88 -3.33
N GLN A 795 -39.54 38.27 -4.59
CA GLN A 795 -40.61 39.20 -4.98
C GLN A 795 -42.01 38.59 -4.80
N LYS A 796 -42.17 37.27 -5.01
CA LYS A 796 -43.41 36.54 -4.68
C LYS A 796 -43.77 36.57 -3.19
N GLN A 797 -42.79 36.80 -2.32
CA GLN A 797 -42.98 36.96 -0.87
C GLN A 797 -43.10 38.45 -0.45
N GLY A 798 -43.01 39.40 -1.39
CA GLY A 798 -42.93 40.83 -1.07
C GLY A 798 -41.57 41.28 -0.50
N LYS A 799 -40.54 40.43 -0.58
CA LYS A 799 -39.14 40.76 -0.24
C LYS A 799 -38.40 41.28 -1.46
N ASN A 800 -37.26 41.94 -1.25
CA ASN A 800 -36.41 42.42 -2.34
C ASN A 800 -34.92 42.41 -1.95
N ASP A 801 -34.05 42.16 -2.93
CA ASP A 801 -32.59 42.34 -2.85
C ASP A 801 -32.17 43.27 -3.99
N GLN A 802 -32.31 44.58 -3.75
CA GLN A 802 -32.13 45.59 -4.78
C GLN A 802 -30.71 45.60 -5.34
N SER A 803 -29.71 45.36 -4.48
CA SER A 803 -28.31 45.37 -4.91
C SER A 803 -28.03 44.24 -5.90
N LEU A 804 -28.50 43.03 -5.62
CA LEU A 804 -28.34 41.89 -6.52
C LEU A 804 -29.18 42.04 -7.79
N TYR A 805 -30.39 42.57 -7.67
CA TYR A 805 -31.27 42.88 -8.80
C TYR A 805 -30.63 43.88 -9.78
N ASP A 806 -30.08 44.99 -9.27
CA ASP A 806 -29.42 46.00 -10.10
C ASP A 806 -28.18 45.43 -10.79
N LYS A 807 -27.39 44.60 -10.08
CA LYS A 807 -26.23 43.90 -10.66
C LYS A 807 -26.65 42.95 -11.79
N LEU A 808 -27.75 42.21 -11.63
CA LEU A 808 -28.26 41.29 -12.65
C LEU A 808 -28.76 42.02 -13.90
N ILE A 809 -29.49 43.13 -13.73
CA ILE A 809 -29.95 43.92 -14.88
C ILE A 809 -28.79 44.63 -15.57
N ALA A 810 -27.78 45.05 -14.81
CA ALA A 810 -26.57 45.61 -15.39
C ALA A 810 -25.78 44.59 -16.22
N SER A 811 -25.87 43.29 -15.90
CA SER A 811 -25.22 42.23 -16.69
C SER A 811 -26.01 41.83 -17.93
N ASP A 812 -27.34 41.80 -17.86
CA ASP A 812 -28.23 41.66 -19.01
C ASP A 812 -29.59 42.33 -18.75
N ALA A 813 -29.91 43.36 -19.53
CA ALA A 813 -31.13 44.14 -19.36
C ALA A 813 -32.42 43.32 -19.60
N ASN A 814 -32.35 42.20 -20.33
CA ASN A 814 -33.49 41.33 -20.57
C ASN A 814 -33.93 40.57 -19.30
N GLU A 815 -33.07 40.44 -18.31
CA GLU A 815 -33.36 39.73 -17.05
C GLU A 815 -34.56 40.32 -16.31
N LYS A 816 -34.83 41.62 -16.48
CA LYS A 816 -36.04 42.26 -15.94
C LYS A 816 -37.33 41.61 -16.47
N ASN A 817 -37.39 41.35 -17.78
CA ASN A 817 -38.56 40.73 -18.40
C ASN A 817 -38.70 39.27 -17.98
N GLU A 818 -37.57 38.58 -17.87
CA GLU A 818 -37.50 37.18 -17.46
C GLU A 818 -37.96 36.97 -16.01
N ILE A 819 -37.56 37.85 -15.08
CA ILE A 819 -38.09 37.85 -13.71
C ILE A 819 -39.62 38.05 -13.75
N GLN A 820 -40.11 39.03 -14.53
CA GLN A 820 -41.54 39.30 -14.63
C GLN A 820 -42.33 38.10 -15.18
N GLN A 821 -41.76 37.35 -16.12
CA GLN A 821 -42.35 36.11 -16.62
C GLN A 821 -42.51 35.07 -15.50
N LEU A 822 -41.46 34.84 -14.70
CA LEU A 822 -41.53 33.93 -13.54
C LEU A 822 -42.58 34.38 -12.51
N LEU A 823 -42.74 35.69 -12.31
CA LEU A 823 -43.78 36.21 -11.41
C LEU A 823 -45.21 35.93 -11.89
N ASN A 824 -45.40 35.75 -13.20
CA ASN A 824 -46.71 35.47 -13.77
C ASN A 824 -47.05 33.97 -13.79
N VAL A 825 -46.07 33.10 -13.54
CA VAL A 825 -46.31 31.65 -13.42
C VAL A 825 -47.20 31.38 -12.21
N LYS A 826 -48.28 30.63 -12.44
CA LYS A 826 -49.16 30.12 -11.39
C LYS A 826 -48.73 28.70 -11.00
N PRO A 827 -48.78 28.36 -9.70
CA PRO A 827 -48.52 26.99 -9.24
C PRO A 827 -49.41 25.95 -9.90
#